data_AF-A0A7W2U409-F1
#
_entry.id   AF-A0A7W2U409-F1
#
_cell.length_a   1.000
_cell.length_b   1.000
_cell.length_c   1.000
_cell.angle_alpha   90.00
_cell.angle_beta   90.00
_cell.angle_gamma   90.00
#
_symmetry.space_group_name_H-M   'P 1'
#
loop_
_entity.id
_entity.type
_entity.pdbx_description
1 polymer ?
#
loop_
_entity_poly.entity_id
_entity_poly.type
_entity_poly.pdbx_seq_one_letter_code
_entity_poly.pdbx_strand_id
1 'polypeptide(L)'
;MALWGGRFKEQASVQFKKFNDSLPVDYRMAVQDIVGSIAWAEALTTVDVLSQAEFQELKAALLELKASVEENPKQILASDAEDIHSWVEINLIEKTGDLGKKLHTGRSRNDQVATDLKLWCKETGSDLLYALVNLQQAMLDLAERERNTVLPGYTHLQRAQPITFGHWCLAYVEMFNRDIGRLKDALYRADTSPLGSGALAGTAYPIDREKLAHNLGFRSATLNSLDAVSDRDHVIELLSTASISMMHLSRFAEDLVFYNSGEAGFVEMSDLVSSGSSLMPQKKNPDACELLRGKAGRVMGSLTGMMMTMKALPLAYNKDMQEDKEGLFDALDTWQECMQMAVLVAEGLTVNRARTLAAAQQGYANSTELADYLVSKDIPFREAHHIVGEVVLAAIDAGHALEDFSIAQLQKFSDRIEQDVYQHLSIESCLDKRGAIGGTSRQQVEKALAEVQSGNLLSDNQDTLNTQVLGAPSKTQINMTLKQVKQRLNAQRAAAMSVRRARMSDIDSISALVDYWAELGEILPRSRDNIIHDVQNFVVAEVDGVVVGCASLYIYQTGLAEIRSVVIDKSAHGQGQGQALVQYLLEFAHQIQLQKIIVLTYIPQYFEQLGFNLIDKNSLADNIIEDSEQSPHKDPADEVAMEYIVNRCAEEA
;
A
#
# COMPACT_ATOMS: atom_id res chain seq x y z
N MET A 1 -15.26 -37.54 0.97
CA MET A 1 -15.73 -38.40 2.08
C MET A 1 -15.56 -37.59 3.35
N ALA A 2 -16.56 -37.44 4.21
CA ALA A 2 -16.40 -36.63 5.42
C ALA A 2 -15.39 -37.29 6.36
N LEU A 3 -14.41 -36.52 6.83
CA LEU A 3 -13.33 -36.94 7.73
C LEU A 3 -13.85 -37.40 9.11
N TRP A 4 -15.12 -37.12 9.42
CA TRP A 4 -15.87 -37.64 10.57
C TRP A 4 -17.11 -38.36 10.03
N GLY A 5 -17.33 -39.61 10.43
CA GLY A 5 -18.41 -40.40 9.83
C GLY A 5 -18.76 -41.70 10.55
N GLY A 6 -17.79 -42.36 11.18
CA GLY A 6 -18.00 -43.67 11.82
C GLY A 6 -19.05 -43.71 12.95
N ARG A 7 -19.48 -42.54 13.46
CA ARG A 7 -20.50 -42.43 14.51
C ARG A 7 -21.92 -42.20 13.98
N PHE A 8 -22.09 -41.88 12.69
CA PHE A 8 -23.38 -41.49 12.11
C PHE A 8 -24.05 -42.68 11.42
N LYS A 9 -25.36 -42.84 11.64
CA LYS A 9 -26.18 -43.92 11.04
C LYS A 9 -26.85 -43.48 9.74
N GLU A 10 -26.98 -42.18 9.53
CA GLU A 10 -27.66 -41.56 8.39
C GLU A 10 -26.72 -40.57 7.71
N GLN A 11 -26.99 -40.26 6.44
CA GLN A 11 -26.26 -39.21 5.72
C GLN A 11 -26.73 -37.83 6.19
N ALA A 12 -25.82 -36.85 6.15
CA ALA A 12 -26.15 -35.46 6.40
C ALA A 12 -27.16 -34.95 5.36
N SER A 13 -28.10 -34.11 5.78
CA SER A 13 -29.02 -33.48 4.84
C SER A 13 -28.26 -32.49 3.95
N VAL A 14 -28.69 -32.34 2.69
CA VAL A 14 -28.07 -31.40 1.73
C VAL A 14 -28.10 -29.96 2.26
N GLN A 15 -29.19 -29.57 2.94
CA GLN A 15 -29.32 -28.25 3.53
C GLN A 15 -28.35 -28.04 4.70
N PHE A 16 -28.17 -29.05 5.56
CA PHE A 16 -27.22 -28.97 6.66
C PHE A 16 -25.79 -28.88 6.14
N LYS A 17 -25.44 -29.68 5.13
CA LYS A 17 -24.14 -29.61 4.47
C LYS A 17 -23.85 -28.20 3.97
N LYS A 18 -24.75 -27.61 3.18
CA LYS A 18 -24.60 -26.23 2.66
C LYS A 18 -24.45 -25.18 3.76
N PHE A 19 -25.08 -25.38 4.93
CA PHE A 19 -24.99 -24.47 6.07
C PHE A 19 -23.72 -24.68 6.90
N ASN A 20 -23.15 -25.89 6.90
CA ASN A 20 -22.01 -26.27 7.71
C ASN A 20 -20.66 -26.06 7.01
N ASP A 21 -20.62 -26.27 5.70
CA ASP A 21 -19.38 -26.28 4.91
C ASP A 21 -18.79 -24.88 4.78
N SER A 22 -17.46 -24.78 4.93
CA SER A 22 -16.70 -23.52 4.88
C SER A 22 -15.80 -23.39 3.65
N LEU A 23 -15.70 -24.44 2.81
CA LEU A 23 -14.84 -24.44 1.62
C LEU A 23 -14.98 -23.20 0.71
N PRO A 24 -16.18 -22.64 0.46
CA PRO A 24 -16.33 -21.44 -0.36
C PRO A 24 -15.60 -20.20 0.18
N VAL A 25 -15.22 -20.21 1.46
CA VAL A 25 -14.59 -19.11 2.19
C VAL A 25 -13.14 -19.46 2.53
N ASP A 26 -12.92 -20.60 3.19
CA ASP A 26 -11.63 -20.97 3.77
C ASP A 26 -10.60 -21.49 2.77
N TYR A 27 -10.99 -21.71 1.50
CA TYR A 27 -10.03 -22.01 0.42
C TYR A 27 -8.90 -20.98 0.30
N ARG A 28 -9.14 -19.75 0.78
CA ARG A 28 -8.14 -18.67 0.87
C ARG A 28 -6.94 -19.02 1.74
N MET A 29 -7.07 -19.98 2.66
CA MET A 29 -6.01 -20.43 3.56
C MET A 29 -5.31 -21.71 3.09
N ALA A 30 -5.54 -22.14 1.84
CA ALA A 30 -4.98 -23.38 1.31
C ALA A 30 -3.45 -23.46 1.40
N VAL A 31 -2.76 -22.35 1.11
CA VAL A 31 -1.30 -22.29 1.23
C VAL A 31 -0.85 -22.45 2.68
N GLN A 32 -1.53 -21.78 3.61
CA GLN A 32 -1.23 -21.86 5.04
C GLN A 32 -1.48 -23.27 5.60
N ASP A 33 -2.58 -23.92 5.22
CA ASP A 33 -2.89 -25.30 5.63
C ASP A 33 -1.79 -26.28 5.17
N ILE A 34 -1.33 -26.13 3.92
CA ILE A 34 -0.28 -26.97 3.34
C ILE A 34 1.07 -26.73 4.04
N VAL A 35 1.44 -25.47 4.29
CA VAL A 35 2.68 -25.11 5.02
C VAL A 35 2.62 -25.62 6.47
N GLY A 36 1.50 -25.43 7.15
CA GLY A 36 1.21 -25.98 8.48
C GLY A 36 1.35 -27.50 8.52
N SER A 37 0.84 -28.17 7.49
CA SER A 37 0.94 -29.61 7.31
C SER A 37 2.36 -30.11 7.08
N ILE A 38 3.19 -29.40 6.30
CA ILE A 38 4.61 -29.75 6.12
C ILE A 38 5.35 -29.66 7.47
N ALA A 39 5.14 -28.59 8.23
CA ALA A 39 5.79 -28.42 9.53
C ALA A 39 5.31 -29.46 10.56
N TRP A 40 4.03 -29.82 10.52
CA TRP A 40 3.50 -30.88 11.37
C TRP A 40 4.09 -32.26 11.03
N ALA A 41 4.24 -32.58 9.73
CA ALA A 41 4.90 -33.81 9.29
C ALA A 41 6.36 -33.88 9.76
N GLU A 42 7.08 -32.75 9.72
CA GLU A 42 8.43 -32.66 10.26
C GLU A 42 8.43 -32.92 11.79
N ALA A 43 7.51 -32.31 12.53
CA ALA A 43 7.37 -32.51 13.97
C ALA A 43 7.07 -33.98 14.33
N LEU A 44 6.17 -34.65 13.59
CA LEU A 44 5.89 -36.07 13.76
C LEU A 44 7.10 -36.98 13.50
N THR A 45 8.02 -36.54 12.64
CA THR A 45 9.28 -37.24 12.38
C THR A 45 10.22 -37.16 13.57
N THR A 46 10.21 -36.05 14.32
CA THR A 46 11.06 -35.89 15.52
C THR A 46 10.64 -36.77 16.69
N VAL A 47 9.43 -37.34 16.66
CA VAL A 47 8.87 -38.23 17.69
C VAL A 47 8.58 -39.63 17.15
N ASP A 48 9.24 -40.02 16.06
CA ASP A 48 9.22 -41.36 15.46
C ASP A 48 7.82 -41.86 15.02
N VAL A 49 6.84 -40.97 14.81
CA VAL A 49 5.54 -41.32 14.21
C VAL A 49 5.68 -41.51 12.69
N LEU A 50 6.52 -40.68 12.08
CA LEU A 50 6.91 -40.77 10.68
C LEU A 50 8.40 -41.10 10.58
N SER A 51 8.77 -41.98 9.66
CA SER A 51 10.16 -42.13 9.26
C SER A 51 10.61 -40.96 8.39
N GLN A 52 11.93 -40.75 8.28
CA GLN A 52 12.47 -39.70 7.41
C GLN A 52 12.02 -39.87 5.93
N ALA A 53 11.90 -41.11 5.45
CA ALA A 53 11.45 -41.40 4.10
C ALA A 53 9.97 -41.02 3.90
N GLU A 54 9.11 -41.41 4.84
CA GLU A 54 7.68 -41.04 4.85
C GLU A 54 7.50 -39.52 4.87
N PHE A 55 8.31 -38.80 5.65
CA PHE A 55 8.29 -37.33 5.67
C PHE A 55 8.65 -36.71 4.33
N GLN A 56 9.70 -37.20 3.66
CA GLN A 56 10.09 -36.67 2.34
C GLN A 56 8.99 -36.90 1.30
N GLU A 57 8.33 -38.07 1.33
CA GLU A 57 7.22 -38.37 0.43
C GLU A 57 6.01 -37.44 0.67
N LEU A 58 5.60 -37.27 1.93
CA LEU A 58 4.53 -36.33 2.29
C LEU A 58 4.88 -34.89 1.91
N LYS A 59 6.10 -34.45 2.21
CA LYS A 59 6.57 -33.10 1.88
C LYS A 59 6.56 -32.85 0.37
N ALA A 60 7.02 -33.81 -0.42
CA ALA A 60 7.02 -33.69 -1.88
C ALA A 60 5.58 -33.56 -2.43
N ALA A 61 4.65 -34.40 -1.97
CA ALA A 61 3.25 -34.35 -2.38
C ALA A 61 2.57 -33.02 -1.97
N LEU A 62 2.85 -32.53 -0.76
CA LEU A 62 2.35 -31.25 -0.26
C LEU A 62 2.92 -30.06 -1.05
N LEU A 63 4.21 -30.07 -1.40
CA LEU A 63 4.82 -29.01 -2.22
C LEU A 63 4.27 -28.99 -3.65
N GLU A 64 4.00 -30.16 -4.24
CA GLU A 64 3.32 -30.24 -5.53
C GLU A 64 1.89 -29.69 -5.45
N LEU A 65 1.14 -30.04 -4.39
CA LEU A 65 -0.20 -29.51 -4.15
C LEU A 65 -0.17 -28.00 -3.94
N LYS A 66 0.81 -27.47 -3.19
CA LYS A 66 1.02 -26.04 -3.00
C LYS A 66 1.22 -25.32 -4.33
N ALA A 67 2.10 -25.82 -5.20
CA ALA A 67 2.36 -25.23 -6.51
C ALA A 67 1.09 -25.19 -7.38
N SER A 68 0.30 -26.27 -7.36
CA SER A 68 -0.99 -26.31 -8.06
C SER A 68 -1.99 -25.28 -7.51
N VAL A 69 -2.09 -25.15 -6.19
CA VAL A 69 -2.96 -24.16 -5.53
C VAL A 69 -2.52 -22.72 -5.86
N GLU A 70 -1.22 -22.45 -5.90
CA GLU A 70 -0.67 -21.14 -6.25
C GLU A 70 -0.92 -20.79 -7.72
N GLU A 71 -0.89 -21.76 -8.64
CA GLU A 71 -1.22 -21.57 -10.05
C GLU A 71 -2.71 -21.30 -10.27
N ASN A 72 -3.59 -22.04 -9.59
CA ASN A 72 -5.04 -21.88 -9.70
C ASN A 72 -5.75 -22.18 -8.38
N PRO A 73 -5.95 -21.18 -7.50
CA PRO A 73 -6.60 -21.41 -6.20
C PRO A 73 -8.09 -21.74 -6.34
N LYS A 74 -8.75 -21.29 -7.43
CA LYS A 74 -10.19 -21.52 -7.65
C LYS A 74 -10.52 -22.97 -8.00
N GLN A 75 -9.54 -23.80 -8.34
CA GLN A 75 -9.77 -25.24 -8.58
C GLN A 75 -10.38 -25.93 -7.36
N ILE A 76 -10.06 -25.43 -6.15
CA ILE A 76 -10.55 -25.96 -4.88
C ILE A 76 -12.09 -25.91 -4.82
N LEU A 77 -12.68 -24.83 -5.36
CA LEU A 77 -14.13 -24.58 -5.33
C LEU A 77 -14.94 -25.56 -6.20
N ALA A 78 -14.28 -26.34 -7.06
CA ALA A 78 -14.93 -27.41 -7.82
C ALA A 78 -15.15 -28.68 -6.98
N SER A 79 -14.53 -28.77 -5.80
CA SER A 79 -14.65 -29.91 -4.89
C SER A 79 -15.90 -29.82 -4.03
N ASP A 80 -16.36 -31.00 -3.58
CA ASP A 80 -17.48 -31.17 -2.67
C ASP A 80 -17.02 -31.44 -1.22
N ALA A 81 -15.77 -31.06 -0.91
CA ALA A 81 -15.17 -31.15 0.42
C ALA A 81 -15.83 -30.17 1.41
N GLU A 82 -15.83 -30.52 2.71
CA GLU A 82 -16.45 -29.71 3.77
C GLU A 82 -15.72 -28.37 3.97
N ASP A 83 -14.39 -28.45 4.07
CA ASP A 83 -13.48 -27.37 4.43
C ASP A 83 -12.14 -27.56 3.71
N ILE A 84 -11.29 -26.54 3.72
CA ILE A 84 -9.97 -26.59 3.09
C ILE A 84 -9.09 -27.74 3.64
N HIS A 85 -9.20 -28.03 4.92
CA HIS A 85 -8.44 -29.11 5.58
C HIS A 85 -8.78 -30.48 5.00
N SER A 86 -10.08 -30.75 4.81
CA SER A 86 -10.59 -31.96 4.16
C SER A 86 -10.15 -32.04 2.71
N TRP A 87 -10.15 -30.91 2.00
CA TRP A 87 -9.67 -30.86 0.63
C TRP A 87 -8.19 -31.23 0.51
N VAL A 88 -7.33 -30.65 1.36
CA VAL A 88 -5.89 -30.98 1.39
C VAL A 88 -5.67 -32.44 1.75
N GLU A 89 -6.35 -32.97 2.77
CA GLU A 89 -6.22 -34.37 3.17
C GLU A 89 -6.65 -35.34 2.07
N ILE A 90 -7.77 -35.07 1.38
CA ILE A 90 -8.24 -35.91 0.26
C ILE A 90 -7.20 -35.95 -0.86
N ASN A 91 -6.69 -34.80 -1.29
CA ASN A 91 -5.68 -34.73 -2.36
C ASN A 91 -4.35 -35.40 -1.94
N LEU A 92 -3.97 -35.27 -0.67
CA LEU A 92 -2.78 -35.90 -0.14
C LEU A 92 -2.91 -37.43 -0.09
N ILE A 93 -4.07 -37.95 0.32
CA ILE A 93 -4.36 -39.39 0.32
C ILE A 93 -4.42 -39.93 -1.11
N GLU A 94 -4.99 -39.19 -2.06
CA GLU A 94 -4.99 -39.60 -3.47
C GLU A 94 -3.56 -39.77 -4.02
N LYS A 95 -2.62 -38.93 -3.56
CA LYS A 95 -1.21 -39.00 -3.97
C LYS A 95 -0.38 -40.04 -3.21
N THR A 96 -0.62 -40.22 -1.90
CA THR A 96 0.27 -40.98 -1.00
C THR A 96 -0.39 -42.20 -0.35
N GLY A 97 -1.67 -42.46 -0.62
CA GLY A 97 -2.42 -43.55 -0.04
C GLY A 97 -2.60 -43.44 1.47
N ASP A 98 -2.36 -44.54 2.18
CA ASP A 98 -2.51 -44.61 3.65
C ASP A 98 -1.50 -43.73 4.40
N LEU A 99 -0.39 -43.36 3.76
CA LEU A 99 0.60 -42.45 4.36
C LEU A 99 -0.02 -41.06 4.61
N GLY A 100 -0.84 -40.54 3.70
CA GLY A 100 -1.56 -39.27 3.87
C GLY A 100 -2.44 -39.25 5.12
N LYS A 101 -3.01 -40.40 5.50
CA LYS A 101 -3.84 -40.55 6.70
C LYS A 101 -3.03 -40.45 8.00
N LYS A 102 -1.72 -40.74 7.97
CA LYS A 102 -0.84 -40.63 9.15
C LYS A 102 -0.62 -39.17 9.55
N LEU A 103 -0.70 -38.22 8.62
CA LEU A 103 -0.39 -36.81 8.85
C LEU A 103 -1.24 -36.20 9.98
N HIS A 104 -2.50 -36.60 10.12
CA HIS A 104 -3.40 -36.03 11.12
C HIS A 104 -3.13 -36.54 12.56
N THR A 105 -2.17 -37.46 12.74
CA THR A 105 -1.83 -38.01 14.06
C THR A 105 -1.47 -36.90 15.05
N GLY A 106 -2.14 -36.86 16.21
CA GLY A 106 -1.86 -35.92 17.28
C GLY A 106 -2.28 -34.46 17.03
N ARG A 107 -2.94 -34.17 15.90
CA ARG A 107 -3.46 -32.85 15.50
C ARG A 107 -4.99 -32.83 15.52
N SER A 108 -5.59 -31.66 15.70
CA SER A 108 -7.04 -31.44 15.52
C SER A 108 -7.28 -30.39 14.43
N ARG A 109 -8.50 -30.30 13.92
CA ARG A 109 -8.86 -29.12 13.11
C ARG A 109 -8.85 -27.84 13.94
N ASN A 110 -9.11 -27.92 15.24
CA ASN A 110 -9.20 -26.74 16.10
C ASN A 110 -7.87 -25.99 16.19
N ASP A 111 -6.75 -26.69 16.39
CA ASP A 111 -5.43 -26.07 16.42
C ASP A 111 -4.87 -25.83 15.00
N GLN A 112 -5.24 -26.66 14.03
CA GLN A 112 -4.91 -26.45 12.61
C GLN A 112 -5.51 -25.14 12.07
N VAL A 113 -6.84 -24.96 12.13
CA VAL A 113 -7.50 -23.75 11.63
C VAL A 113 -7.05 -22.48 12.35
N ALA A 114 -6.76 -22.56 13.66
CA ALA A 114 -6.22 -21.45 14.42
C ALA A 114 -4.79 -21.08 13.96
N THR A 115 -3.99 -22.07 13.56
CA THR A 115 -2.65 -21.86 13.00
C THR A 115 -2.74 -21.22 11.63
N ASP A 116 -3.57 -21.78 10.75
CA ASP A 116 -3.71 -21.33 9.37
C ASP A 116 -4.20 -19.88 9.31
N LEU A 117 -5.17 -19.53 10.17
CA LEU A 117 -5.69 -18.17 10.27
C LEU A 117 -4.64 -17.18 10.76
N LYS A 118 -3.83 -17.53 11.78
CA LYS A 118 -2.75 -16.65 12.25
C LYS A 118 -1.63 -16.48 11.21
N LEU A 119 -1.28 -17.55 10.48
CA LEU A 119 -0.34 -17.47 9.36
C LEU A 119 -0.87 -16.52 8.27
N TRP A 120 -2.14 -16.68 7.90
CA TRP A 120 -2.80 -15.83 6.90
C TRP A 120 -2.85 -14.36 7.36
N CYS A 121 -3.19 -14.12 8.63
CA CYS A 121 -3.21 -12.79 9.24
C CYS A 121 -1.83 -12.12 9.22
N LYS A 122 -0.75 -12.87 9.45
CA LYS A 122 0.63 -12.35 9.40
C LYS A 122 1.04 -11.91 8.00
N GLU A 123 0.74 -12.74 7.00
CA GLU A 123 1.01 -12.42 5.60
C GLU A 123 0.20 -11.21 5.14
N THR A 124 -1.13 -11.26 5.30
CA THR A 124 -2.03 -10.18 4.89
C THR A 124 -1.77 -8.90 5.68
N GLY A 125 -1.46 -9.02 6.97
CA GLY A 125 -1.06 -7.88 7.81
C GLY A 125 0.21 -7.19 7.30
N SER A 126 1.16 -7.93 6.75
CA SER A 126 2.37 -7.37 6.15
C SER A 126 2.03 -6.57 4.87
N ASP A 127 1.14 -7.09 4.04
CA ASP A 127 0.66 -6.39 2.83
C ASP A 127 -0.16 -5.13 3.17
N LEU A 128 -0.95 -5.17 4.25
CA LEU A 128 -1.69 -4.01 4.75
C LEU A 128 -0.76 -2.95 5.34
N LEU A 129 0.29 -3.35 6.03
CA LEU A 129 1.32 -2.44 6.53
C LEU A 129 2.01 -1.70 5.37
N TYR A 130 2.32 -2.43 4.30
CA TYR A 130 2.83 -1.85 3.07
C TYR A 130 1.86 -0.84 2.45
N ALA A 131 0.56 -1.19 2.36
CA ALA A 131 -0.46 -0.29 1.81
C ALA A 131 -0.63 1.00 2.66
N LEU A 132 -0.59 0.89 3.99
CA LEU A 132 -0.61 2.04 4.91
C LEU A 132 0.59 2.96 4.71
N VAL A 133 1.80 2.39 4.61
CA VAL A 133 3.03 3.16 4.39
C VAL A 133 2.98 3.89 3.05
N ASN A 134 2.46 3.24 2.01
CA ASN A 134 2.30 3.90 0.70
C ASN A 134 1.30 5.05 0.76
N LEU A 135 0.17 4.87 1.46
CA LEU A 135 -0.80 5.94 1.67
C LEU A 135 -0.17 7.11 2.45
N GLN A 136 0.59 6.82 3.50
CA GLN A 136 1.32 7.83 4.26
C GLN A 136 2.29 8.59 3.36
N GLN A 137 3.04 7.89 2.50
CA GLN A 137 3.97 8.52 1.56
C GLN A 137 3.26 9.39 0.53
N ALA A 138 2.15 8.93 -0.06
CA ALA A 138 1.37 9.73 -1.01
C ALA A 138 0.84 11.03 -0.36
N MET A 139 0.44 10.97 0.91
CA MET A 139 0.04 12.15 1.67
C MET A 139 1.21 13.09 2.00
N LEU A 140 2.40 12.55 2.26
CA LEU A 140 3.61 13.36 2.43
C LEU A 140 4.03 14.05 1.14
N ASP A 141 3.96 13.36 0.02
CA ASP A 141 4.29 13.93 -1.29
C ASP A 141 3.32 15.06 -1.65
N LEU A 142 2.03 14.85 -1.37
CA LEU A 142 1.00 15.89 -1.49
C LEU A 142 1.29 17.07 -0.53
N ALA A 143 1.67 16.77 0.71
CA ALA A 143 2.01 17.79 1.70
C ALA A 143 3.21 18.64 1.28
N GLU A 144 4.25 18.03 0.72
CA GLU A 144 5.44 18.71 0.18
C GLU A 144 5.06 19.59 -1.01
N ARG A 145 4.31 19.04 -1.98
CA ARG A 145 3.86 19.75 -3.18
C ARG A 145 3.01 20.98 -2.86
N GLU A 146 2.22 20.91 -1.79
CA GLU A 146 1.28 21.95 -1.37
C GLU A 146 1.69 22.61 -0.03
N ARG A 147 2.96 22.51 0.37
CA ARG A 147 3.44 22.91 1.71
C ARG A 147 3.13 24.36 2.08
N ASN A 148 3.15 25.23 1.09
CA ASN A 148 2.94 26.68 1.21
C ASN A 148 1.55 27.13 0.72
N THR A 149 0.75 26.23 0.16
CA THR A 149 -0.57 26.59 -0.37
C THR A 149 -1.49 26.93 0.80
N VAL A 150 -2.02 28.15 0.83
CA VAL A 150 -2.95 28.59 1.89
C VAL A 150 -4.28 27.86 1.73
N LEU A 151 -4.88 27.43 2.83
CA LEU A 151 -6.20 26.81 2.91
C LEU A 151 -6.97 27.44 4.09
N PRO A 152 -8.26 27.80 3.94
CA PRO A 152 -9.06 28.18 5.10
C PRO A 152 -9.18 27.00 6.05
N GLY A 153 -8.79 27.17 7.32
CA GLY A 153 -9.07 26.18 8.36
C GLY A 153 -10.56 26.17 8.70
N TYR A 154 -11.06 25.02 9.16
CA TYR A 154 -12.47 24.85 9.48
C TYR A 154 -12.70 24.28 10.87
N THR A 155 -13.66 24.85 11.57
CA THR A 155 -14.29 24.26 12.75
C THR A 155 -15.80 24.40 12.59
N HIS A 156 -16.58 23.34 12.79
CA HIS A 156 -18.02 23.33 12.51
C HIS A 156 -18.37 23.67 11.04
N LEU A 157 -17.45 23.42 10.09
CA LEU A 157 -17.50 23.90 8.71
C LEU A 157 -17.65 25.43 8.56
N GLN A 158 -17.37 26.19 9.62
CA GLN A 158 -17.17 27.63 9.58
C GLN A 158 -15.69 27.93 9.38
N ARG A 159 -15.40 28.97 8.57
CA ARG A 159 -14.03 29.43 8.35
C ARG A 159 -13.45 29.90 9.67
N ALA A 160 -12.34 29.28 10.04
CA ALA A 160 -11.53 29.61 11.19
C ALA A 160 -10.22 30.25 10.70
N GLN A 161 -9.11 30.03 11.40
CA GLN A 161 -7.81 30.57 11.02
C GLN A 161 -7.28 29.93 9.72
N PRO A 162 -6.58 30.69 8.86
CA PRO A 162 -5.83 30.13 7.74
C PRO A 162 -4.81 29.09 8.20
N ILE A 163 -4.69 28.02 7.43
CA ILE A 163 -3.64 27.01 7.54
C ILE A 163 -2.98 26.82 6.17
N THR A 164 -1.98 25.94 6.07
CA THR A 164 -1.53 25.46 4.77
C THR A 164 -2.18 24.12 4.41
N PHE A 165 -2.33 23.86 3.12
CA PHE A 165 -2.79 22.58 2.61
C PHE A 165 -1.81 21.46 3.01
N GLY A 166 -0.50 21.75 3.00
CA GLY A 166 0.50 20.84 3.56
C GLY A 166 0.26 20.48 5.04
N HIS A 167 -0.12 21.46 5.87
CA HIS A 167 -0.49 21.21 7.25
C HIS A 167 -1.73 20.30 7.38
N TRP A 168 -2.74 20.49 6.53
CA TRP A 168 -3.92 19.61 6.44
C TRP A 168 -3.53 18.18 6.05
N CYS A 169 -2.65 17.99 5.06
CA CYS A 169 -2.15 16.68 4.68
C CYS A 169 -1.40 15.98 5.82
N LEU A 170 -0.54 16.72 6.54
CA LEU A 170 0.21 16.19 7.68
C LEU A 170 -0.69 15.72 8.82
N ALA A 171 -1.89 16.31 8.99
CA ALA A 171 -2.86 15.82 9.97
C ALA A 171 -3.31 14.37 9.67
N TYR A 172 -3.45 14.01 8.39
CA TYR A 172 -3.74 12.63 7.98
C TYR A 172 -2.52 11.71 8.06
N VAL A 173 -1.32 12.22 7.76
CA VAL A 173 -0.05 11.47 7.99
C VAL A 173 0.05 11.02 9.45
N GLU A 174 -0.29 11.87 10.40
CA GLU A 174 -0.33 11.55 11.83
C GLU A 174 -1.38 10.48 12.17
N MET A 175 -2.55 10.52 11.52
CA MET A 175 -3.58 9.49 11.68
C MET A 175 -3.09 8.13 11.19
N PHE A 176 -2.50 8.08 10.00
CA PHE A 176 -1.98 6.84 9.42
C PHE A 176 -0.74 6.32 10.16
N ASN A 177 0.07 7.20 10.75
CA ASN A 177 1.18 6.78 11.62
C ASN A 177 0.69 5.98 12.84
N ARG A 178 -0.42 6.42 13.46
CA ARG A 178 -1.05 5.67 14.55
C ARG A 178 -1.66 4.35 14.07
N ASP A 179 -2.18 4.30 12.85
CA ASP A 179 -2.71 3.05 12.27
C ASP A 179 -1.60 2.03 12.00
N ILE A 180 -0.44 2.49 11.50
CA ILE A 180 0.78 1.69 11.35
C ILE A 180 1.21 1.11 12.70
N GLY A 181 1.24 1.94 13.75
CA GLY A 181 1.57 1.48 15.11
C GLY A 181 0.63 0.39 15.61
N ARG A 182 -0.69 0.61 15.49
CA ARG A 182 -1.70 -0.38 15.90
C ARG A 182 -1.57 -1.70 15.15
N LEU A 183 -1.34 -1.64 13.83
CA LEU A 183 -1.18 -2.84 13.02
C LEU A 183 0.05 -3.63 13.43
N LYS A 184 1.20 -2.96 13.64
CA LYS A 184 2.42 -3.62 14.12
C LYS A 184 2.20 -4.32 15.47
N ASP A 185 1.53 -3.64 16.39
CA ASP A 185 1.23 -4.19 17.72
C ASP A 185 0.29 -5.40 17.65
N ALA A 186 -0.75 -5.33 16.81
CA ALA A 186 -1.67 -6.45 16.59
C ALA A 186 -0.96 -7.66 15.98
N LEU A 187 -0.09 -7.44 14.99
CA LEU A 187 0.70 -8.52 14.37
C LEU A 187 1.70 -9.12 15.35
N TYR A 188 2.32 -8.31 16.21
CA TYR A 188 3.20 -8.80 17.27
C TYR A 188 2.47 -9.72 18.26
N ARG A 189 1.21 -9.41 18.62
CA ARG A 189 0.40 -10.29 19.49
C ARG A 189 -0.13 -11.51 18.76
N ALA A 190 -0.45 -11.40 17.47
CA ALA A 190 -0.85 -12.53 16.63
C ALA A 190 0.29 -13.55 16.40
N ASP A 191 1.55 -13.13 16.62
CA ASP A 191 2.75 -13.91 16.35
C ASP A 191 3.05 -15.00 17.41
N THR A 192 2.08 -15.89 17.66
CA THR A 192 2.22 -17.06 18.53
C THR A 192 1.54 -18.28 17.92
N SER A 193 2.23 -19.42 17.85
CA SER A 193 1.73 -20.63 17.20
C SER A 193 0.79 -21.44 18.11
N PRO A 194 -0.46 -21.73 17.69
CA PRO A 194 -1.36 -22.58 18.44
C PRO A 194 -1.16 -24.08 18.13
N LEU A 195 -0.42 -24.43 17.08
CA LEU A 195 -0.24 -25.80 16.61
C LEU A 195 0.34 -26.72 17.70
N GLY A 196 -0.20 -27.94 17.82
CA GLY A 196 0.12 -28.88 18.89
C GLY A 196 -0.76 -28.73 20.14
N SER A 197 -1.77 -27.85 20.11
CA SER A 197 -2.80 -27.75 21.16
C SER A 197 -3.87 -28.85 21.05
N GLY A 198 -3.86 -29.61 19.96
CA GLY A 198 -4.85 -30.65 19.68
C GLY A 198 -6.26 -30.06 19.67
N ALA A 199 -7.24 -30.84 20.11
CA ALA A 199 -8.63 -30.36 20.13
C ALA A 199 -8.86 -29.29 21.20
N LEU A 200 -8.19 -29.40 22.36
CA LEU A 200 -8.31 -28.49 23.51
C LEU A 200 -7.27 -28.73 24.63
N ALA A 201 -6.66 -29.93 24.70
CA ALA A 201 -5.88 -30.39 25.86
C ALA A 201 -4.37 -30.59 25.58
N GLY A 202 -3.89 -30.17 24.42
CA GLY A 202 -2.54 -30.47 23.94
C GLY A 202 -2.47 -31.78 23.17
N THR A 203 -1.44 -31.91 22.34
CA THR A 203 -1.11 -33.17 21.68
C THR A 203 -0.59 -34.21 22.70
N ALA A 204 -0.92 -35.48 22.49
CA ALA A 204 -0.48 -36.59 23.35
C ALA A 204 0.94 -37.09 23.03
N TYR A 205 1.62 -36.44 22.08
CA TYR A 205 2.97 -36.76 21.64
C TYR A 205 3.97 -35.73 22.19
N PRO A 206 5.23 -36.12 22.46
CA PRO A 206 6.24 -35.21 23.01
C PRO A 206 6.81 -34.26 21.94
N ILE A 207 5.94 -33.52 21.26
CA ILE A 207 6.28 -32.56 20.22
C ILE A 207 6.87 -31.29 20.87
N ASP A 208 8.04 -30.86 20.40
CA ASP A 208 8.61 -29.56 20.74
C ASP A 208 7.85 -28.45 20.02
N ARG A 209 6.91 -27.82 20.74
CA ARG A 209 6.05 -26.77 20.19
C ARG A 209 6.80 -25.46 19.92
N GLU A 210 7.87 -25.15 20.64
CA GLU A 210 8.68 -23.94 20.38
C GLU A 210 9.46 -24.10 19.08
N LYS A 211 10.08 -25.26 18.86
CA LYS A 211 10.72 -25.58 17.59
C LYS A 211 9.72 -25.55 16.44
N LEU A 212 8.54 -26.12 16.61
CA LEU A 212 7.47 -26.10 15.61
C LEU A 212 7.01 -24.66 15.29
N ALA A 213 6.85 -23.82 16.31
CA ALA A 213 6.50 -22.41 16.13
C ALA A 213 7.55 -21.68 15.28
N HIS A 214 8.84 -21.83 15.61
CA HIS A 214 9.93 -21.23 14.86
C HIS A 214 10.03 -21.73 13.41
N ASN A 215 9.83 -23.03 13.18
CA ASN A 215 9.81 -23.60 11.83
C ASN A 215 8.69 -23.01 10.96
N LEU A 216 7.55 -22.64 11.57
CA LEU A 216 6.44 -21.95 10.93
C LEU A 216 6.62 -20.43 10.84
N GLY A 217 7.76 -19.91 11.31
CA GLY A 217 8.05 -18.48 11.32
C GLY A 217 7.31 -17.69 12.42
N PHE A 218 6.77 -18.37 13.44
CA PHE A 218 6.23 -17.70 14.63
C PHE A 218 7.33 -17.36 15.65
N ARG A 219 7.08 -16.34 16.48
CA ARG A 219 7.98 -15.98 17.59
C ARG A 219 8.02 -17.04 18.69
N SER A 220 6.89 -17.63 19.06
CA SER A 220 6.81 -18.62 20.15
C SER A 220 5.56 -19.49 20.05
N ALA A 221 5.48 -20.56 20.82
CA ALA A 221 4.25 -21.33 21.00
C ALA A 221 3.28 -20.65 21.98
N THR A 222 2.00 -20.99 21.89
CA THR A 222 1.00 -20.60 22.90
C THR A 222 1.15 -21.41 24.19
N LEU A 223 0.86 -20.78 25.33
CA LEU A 223 1.09 -21.35 26.66
C LEU A 223 -0.07 -22.21 27.21
N ASN A 224 -1.28 -22.08 26.65
CA ASN A 224 -2.46 -22.80 27.12
C ASN A 224 -3.27 -23.32 25.93
N SER A 225 -3.55 -24.63 25.91
CA SER A 225 -4.23 -25.28 24.78
C SER A 225 -5.73 -24.96 24.69
N LEU A 226 -6.40 -24.71 25.82
CA LEU A 226 -7.82 -24.31 25.84
C LEU A 226 -7.97 -22.93 25.21
N ASP A 227 -7.10 -22.02 25.59
CA ASP A 227 -7.01 -20.66 25.04
C ASP A 227 -6.65 -20.70 23.55
N ALA A 228 -5.57 -21.41 23.19
CA ALA A 228 -5.06 -21.45 21.83
C ALA A 228 -6.08 -21.84 20.75
N VAL A 229 -6.98 -22.78 21.06
CA VAL A 229 -8.02 -23.24 20.13
C VAL A 229 -9.28 -22.37 20.15
N SER A 230 -9.41 -21.48 21.14
CA SER A 230 -10.57 -20.62 21.36
C SER A 230 -10.28 -19.13 21.06
N ASP A 231 -9.00 -18.76 20.98
CA ASP A 231 -8.54 -17.38 20.76
C ASP A 231 -8.95 -16.85 19.38
N ARG A 232 -9.60 -15.68 19.37
CA ARG A 232 -9.87 -14.84 18.18
C ARG A 232 -9.55 -13.37 18.41
N ASP A 233 -8.75 -13.06 19.43
CA ASP A 233 -8.39 -11.68 19.76
C ASP A 233 -7.62 -11.02 18.60
N HIS A 234 -6.74 -11.77 17.95
CA HIS A 234 -6.03 -11.31 16.75
C HIS A 234 -6.98 -10.89 15.59
N VAL A 235 -8.10 -11.60 15.40
CA VAL A 235 -9.13 -11.23 14.41
C VAL A 235 -9.81 -9.93 14.81
N ILE A 236 -10.21 -9.82 16.08
CA ILE A 236 -10.86 -8.62 16.63
C ILE A 236 -9.93 -7.41 16.58
N GLU A 237 -8.65 -7.55 16.93
CA GLU A 237 -7.67 -6.48 16.90
C GLU A 237 -7.37 -6.00 15.46
N LEU A 238 -7.29 -6.91 14.49
CA LEU A 238 -7.14 -6.54 13.09
C LEU A 238 -8.39 -5.82 12.56
N LEU A 239 -9.58 -6.32 12.86
CA LEU A 239 -10.85 -5.66 12.52
C LEU A 239 -10.99 -4.28 13.20
N SER A 240 -10.52 -4.15 14.43
CA SER A 240 -10.49 -2.88 15.17
C SER A 240 -9.53 -1.88 14.52
N THR A 241 -8.32 -2.33 14.18
CA THR A 241 -7.31 -1.53 13.48
C THR A 241 -7.84 -1.04 12.13
N ALA A 242 -8.41 -1.96 11.33
CA ALA A 242 -9.03 -1.63 10.05
C ALA A 242 -10.19 -0.64 10.22
N SER A 243 -11.06 -0.82 11.23
CA SER A 243 -12.21 0.06 11.50
C SER A 243 -11.78 1.48 11.85
N ILE A 244 -10.76 1.64 12.69
CA ILE A 244 -10.21 2.96 13.07
C ILE A 244 -9.57 3.62 11.84
N SER A 245 -8.79 2.86 11.05
CA SER A 245 -8.16 3.41 9.85
C SER A 245 -9.18 3.82 8.79
N MET A 246 -10.23 3.01 8.60
CA MET A 246 -11.35 3.34 7.71
C MET A 246 -12.14 4.57 8.19
N MET A 247 -12.21 4.84 9.50
CA MET A 247 -12.73 6.11 10.02
C MET A 247 -11.81 7.29 9.66
N HIS A 248 -10.48 7.13 9.68
CA HIS A 248 -9.58 8.19 9.20
C HIS A 248 -9.75 8.45 7.71
N LEU A 249 -9.84 7.39 6.89
CA LEU A 249 -10.13 7.48 5.46
C LEU A 249 -11.48 8.12 5.16
N SER A 250 -12.51 7.86 5.97
CA SER A 250 -13.83 8.48 5.77
C SER A 250 -13.83 9.98 6.07
N ARG A 251 -13.00 10.45 7.01
CA ARG A 251 -12.78 11.87 7.27
C ARG A 251 -12.02 12.54 6.13
N PHE A 252 -10.96 11.90 5.64
CA PHE A 252 -10.20 12.34 4.47
C PHE A 252 -11.11 12.50 3.25
N ALA A 253 -11.93 11.49 2.99
CA ALA A 253 -12.91 11.51 1.93
C ALA A 253 -13.93 12.64 2.09
N GLU A 254 -14.43 12.89 3.30
CA GLU A 254 -15.43 13.94 3.52
C GLU A 254 -14.87 15.35 3.29
N ASP A 255 -13.66 15.62 3.77
CA ASP A 255 -12.98 16.88 3.50
C ASP A 255 -12.84 17.12 1.99
N LEU A 256 -12.44 16.09 1.23
CA LEU A 256 -12.28 16.19 -0.21
C LEU A 256 -13.60 16.30 -0.98
N VAL A 257 -14.66 15.61 -0.55
CA VAL A 257 -16.01 15.78 -1.12
C VAL A 257 -16.47 17.23 -0.95
N PHE A 258 -16.25 17.82 0.23
CA PHE A 258 -16.55 19.22 0.47
C PHE A 258 -15.66 20.15 -0.37
N TYR A 259 -14.35 19.94 -0.41
CA TYR A 259 -13.40 20.76 -1.15
C TYR A 259 -13.60 20.72 -2.66
N ASN A 260 -14.09 19.60 -3.20
CA ASN A 260 -14.39 19.41 -4.62
C ASN A 260 -15.79 19.96 -5.01
N SER A 261 -16.60 20.39 -4.05
CA SER A 261 -17.91 20.98 -4.34
C SER A 261 -17.77 22.28 -5.14
N GLY A 262 -18.78 22.63 -5.94
CA GLY A 262 -18.81 23.90 -6.67
C GLY A 262 -18.80 25.14 -5.76
N GLU A 263 -19.27 25.00 -4.51
CA GLU A 263 -19.30 26.10 -3.54
C GLU A 263 -17.89 26.42 -3.00
N ALA A 264 -17.10 25.37 -2.68
CA ALA A 264 -15.73 25.53 -2.25
C ALA A 264 -14.79 25.75 -3.45
N GLY A 265 -14.73 24.78 -4.37
CA GLY A 265 -13.84 24.79 -5.53
C GLY A 265 -12.35 24.78 -5.17
N PHE A 266 -12.00 24.17 -4.03
CA PHE A 266 -10.62 24.18 -3.52
C PHE A 266 -9.75 23.13 -4.19
N VAL A 267 -10.34 22.02 -4.57
CA VAL A 267 -9.64 20.93 -5.25
C VAL A 267 -10.43 20.47 -6.46
N GLU A 268 -9.73 19.86 -7.40
CA GLU A 268 -10.30 19.12 -8.51
C GLU A 268 -9.71 17.71 -8.50
N MET A 269 -10.59 16.71 -8.52
CA MET A 269 -10.20 15.30 -8.61
C MET A 269 -9.66 14.95 -10.00
N SER A 270 -8.78 13.96 -10.12
CA SER A 270 -8.35 13.42 -11.41
C SER A 270 -9.49 12.66 -12.13
N ASP A 271 -9.47 12.65 -13.46
CA ASP A 271 -10.40 11.85 -14.27
C ASP A 271 -10.27 10.35 -13.99
N LEU A 272 -9.08 9.90 -13.57
CA LEU A 272 -8.81 8.50 -13.22
C LEU A 272 -9.64 8.01 -12.03
N VAL A 273 -10.09 8.92 -11.16
CA VAL A 273 -10.78 8.61 -9.89
C VAL A 273 -12.15 9.28 -9.78
N SER A 274 -12.68 9.80 -10.88
CA SER A 274 -13.96 10.51 -10.94
C SER A 274 -14.86 9.96 -12.05
N SER A 275 -16.18 10.00 -11.87
CA SER A 275 -17.13 9.80 -12.96
C SER A 275 -17.80 11.11 -13.39
N GLY A 276 -18.26 11.13 -14.64
CA GLY A 276 -19.11 12.18 -15.18
C GLY A 276 -20.60 11.84 -15.10
N SER A 277 -21.47 12.84 -15.26
CA SER A 277 -22.90 12.59 -15.47
C SER A 277 -23.23 12.44 -16.96
N SER A 278 -24.03 11.43 -17.31
CA SER A 278 -24.55 11.27 -18.68
C SER A 278 -25.49 12.39 -19.13
N LEU A 279 -26.07 13.15 -18.19
CA LEU A 279 -27.00 14.25 -18.46
C LEU A 279 -26.34 15.64 -18.35
N MET A 280 -25.32 15.77 -17.49
CA MET A 280 -24.69 17.06 -17.15
C MET A 280 -23.18 16.99 -17.38
N PRO A 281 -22.69 17.41 -18.57
CA PRO A 281 -21.29 17.22 -18.98
C PRO A 281 -20.28 17.99 -18.13
N GLN A 282 -20.70 19.02 -17.40
CA GLN A 282 -19.85 19.79 -16.48
C GLN A 282 -19.67 19.12 -15.11
N LYS A 283 -20.47 18.10 -14.77
CA LYS A 283 -20.51 17.51 -13.42
C LYS A 283 -19.49 16.39 -13.27
N LYS A 284 -18.48 16.60 -12.43
CA LYS A 284 -17.47 15.61 -12.02
C LYS A 284 -17.71 15.18 -10.58
N ASN A 285 -18.05 13.92 -10.37
CA ASN A 285 -18.40 13.39 -9.04
C ASN A 285 -17.16 12.80 -8.35
N PRO A 286 -16.97 13.03 -7.04
CA PRO A 286 -15.87 12.45 -6.27
C PRO A 286 -16.20 11.01 -5.82
N ASP A 287 -16.61 10.13 -6.74
CA ASP A 287 -17.16 8.81 -6.41
C ASP A 287 -16.18 7.94 -5.61
N ALA A 288 -14.87 8.05 -5.89
CA ALA A 288 -13.85 7.37 -5.11
C ALA A 288 -13.94 7.74 -3.62
N CYS A 289 -14.06 9.03 -3.28
CA CYS A 289 -14.20 9.48 -1.90
C CYS A 289 -15.54 9.05 -1.28
N GLU A 290 -16.63 9.12 -2.03
CA GLU A 290 -17.93 8.63 -1.55
C GLU A 290 -17.89 7.13 -1.20
N LEU A 291 -17.22 6.33 -2.03
CA LEU A 291 -17.02 4.90 -1.80
C LEU A 291 -16.07 4.62 -0.63
N LEU A 292 -14.97 5.37 -0.48
CA LEU A 292 -14.08 5.28 0.70
C LEU A 292 -14.88 5.46 1.99
N ARG A 293 -15.71 6.51 2.05
CA ARG A 293 -16.58 6.79 3.19
C ARG A 293 -17.65 5.73 3.39
N GLY A 294 -18.30 5.27 2.32
CA GLY A 294 -19.36 4.25 2.38
C GLY A 294 -18.85 2.89 2.85
N LYS A 295 -17.67 2.46 2.36
CA LYS A 295 -17.04 1.18 2.73
C LYS A 295 -16.62 1.12 4.20
N ALA A 296 -16.45 2.26 4.89
CA ALA A 296 -16.12 2.27 6.31
C ALA A 296 -17.19 1.55 7.16
N GLY A 297 -18.48 1.71 6.82
CA GLY A 297 -19.57 1.05 7.55
C GLY A 297 -19.51 -0.48 7.45
N ARG A 298 -19.06 -1.02 6.31
CA ARG A 298 -18.91 -2.47 6.09
C ARG A 298 -17.83 -3.06 7.01
N VAL A 299 -16.66 -2.42 7.07
CA VAL A 299 -15.53 -2.84 7.92
C VAL A 299 -15.90 -2.77 9.41
N MET A 300 -16.56 -1.69 9.84
CA MET A 300 -17.07 -1.55 11.22
C MET A 300 -18.15 -2.58 11.55
N GLY A 301 -18.95 -2.98 10.57
CA GLY A 301 -19.93 -4.05 10.67
C GLY A 301 -19.27 -5.40 10.98
N SER A 302 -18.19 -5.76 10.26
CA SER A 302 -17.43 -6.99 10.52
C SER A 302 -16.87 -7.04 11.95
N LEU A 303 -16.31 -5.93 12.45
CA LEU A 303 -15.85 -5.85 13.85
C LEU A 303 -17.01 -6.11 14.83
N THR A 304 -18.15 -5.46 14.61
CA THR A 304 -19.33 -5.61 15.46
C THR A 304 -19.83 -7.06 15.45
N GLY A 305 -19.91 -7.68 14.27
CA GLY A 305 -20.28 -9.08 14.10
C GLY A 305 -19.35 -10.01 14.89
N MET A 306 -18.04 -9.90 14.70
CA MET A 306 -17.05 -10.74 15.38
C MET A 306 -17.13 -10.62 16.90
N MET A 307 -17.24 -9.39 17.42
CA MET A 307 -17.40 -9.14 18.87
C MET A 307 -18.66 -9.79 19.42
N MET A 308 -19.77 -9.76 18.67
CA MET A 308 -21.03 -10.39 19.08
C MET A 308 -20.96 -11.90 19.03
N THR A 309 -20.29 -12.47 18.01
CA THR A 309 -20.04 -13.92 17.91
C THR A 309 -19.21 -14.42 19.09
N MET A 310 -18.12 -13.73 19.46
CA MET A 310 -17.26 -14.17 20.58
C MET A 310 -17.88 -13.96 21.96
N LYS A 311 -18.87 -13.06 22.09
CA LYS A 311 -19.45 -12.67 23.38
C LYS A 311 -20.10 -13.88 24.08
N ALA A 312 -19.54 -14.23 25.24
CA ALA A 312 -20.06 -15.26 26.13
C ALA A 312 -20.06 -16.69 25.54
N LEU A 313 -19.20 -16.96 24.56
CA LEU A 313 -18.95 -18.34 24.12
C LEU A 313 -18.28 -19.14 25.25
N PRO A 314 -18.77 -20.34 25.58
CA PRO A 314 -18.14 -21.21 26.56
C PRO A 314 -16.82 -21.75 26.00
N LEU A 315 -15.78 -21.87 26.83
CA LEU A 315 -14.56 -22.56 26.40
C LEU A 315 -14.83 -24.06 26.11
N ALA A 316 -14.16 -24.69 25.16
CA ALA A 316 -13.10 -24.16 24.30
C ALA A 316 -13.62 -23.79 22.89
N TYR A 317 -13.23 -24.54 21.85
CA TYR A 317 -13.69 -24.34 20.48
C TYR A 317 -15.20 -24.61 20.34
N ASN A 318 -15.91 -23.70 19.67
CA ASN A 318 -17.31 -23.88 19.25
C ASN A 318 -17.42 -23.58 17.75
N LYS A 319 -18.41 -24.19 17.08
CA LYS A 319 -18.62 -24.03 15.63
C LYS A 319 -18.97 -22.59 15.25
N ASP A 320 -19.48 -21.78 16.18
CA ASP A 320 -19.67 -20.33 16.06
C ASP A 320 -18.40 -19.62 15.57
N MET A 321 -17.22 -20.11 15.95
CA MET A 321 -15.92 -19.57 15.53
C MET A 321 -15.61 -19.83 14.04
N GLN A 322 -16.49 -20.48 13.27
CA GLN A 322 -16.39 -20.53 11.81
C GLN A 322 -16.66 -19.16 11.16
N GLU A 323 -17.45 -18.31 11.82
CA GLU A 323 -17.82 -16.96 11.36
C GLU A 323 -16.66 -15.94 11.46
N ASP A 324 -15.47 -16.37 11.88
CA ASP A 324 -14.27 -15.54 12.00
C ASP A 324 -13.66 -15.12 10.65
N LYS A 325 -13.91 -15.89 9.57
CA LYS A 325 -13.20 -15.73 8.28
C LYS A 325 -13.90 -14.76 7.36
N GLU A 326 -15.19 -14.93 7.09
CA GLU A 326 -15.91 -14.14 6.07
C GLU A 326 -15.81 -12.64 6.34
N GLY A 327 -16.13 -12.22 7.57
CA GLY A 327 -16.07 -10.83 7.97
C GLY A 327 -14.65 -10.26 7.99
N LEU A 328 -13.66 -11.05 8.40
CA LEU A 328 -12.25 -10.66 8.41
C LEU A 328 -11.70 -10.46 7.00
N PHE A 329 -11.86 -11.48 6.16
CA PHE A 329 -11.40 -11.52 4.78
C PHE A 329 -11.95 -10.35 3.98
N ASP A 330 -13.26 -10.14 4.05
CA ASP A 330 -13.93 -9.04 3.39
C ASP A 330 -13.48 -7.66 3.90
N ALA A 331 -13.31 -7.52 5.21
CA ALA A 331 -12.89 -6.26 5.83
C ALA A 331 -11.46 -5.87 5.46
N LEU A 332 -10.53 -6.83 5.48
CA LEU A 332 -9.12 -6.58 5.16
C LEU A 332 -8.92 -6.31 3.66
N ASP A 333 -9.59 -7.05 2.78
CA ASP A 333 -9.60 -6.77 1.33
C ASP A 333 -10.14 -5.35 1.06
N THR A 334 -11.30 -5.02 1.67
CA THR A 334 -11.93 -3.70 1.54
C THR A 334 -11.00 -2.59 2.04
N TRP A 335 -10.33 -2.80 3.18
CA TRP A 335 -9.41 -1.82 3.72
C TRP A 335 -8.20 -1.60 2.81
N GLN A 336 -7.63 -2.68 2.27
CA GLN A 336 -6.52 -2.61 1.31
C GLN A 336 -6.90 -1.84 0.05
N GLU A 337 -8.04 -2.18 -0.57
CA GLU A 337 -8.57 -1.48 -1.74
C GLU A 337 -8.77 0.03 -1.48
N CYS A 338 -9.34 0.36 -0.32
CA CYS A 338 -9.56 1.74 0.08
C CYS A 338 -8.24 2.52 0.24
N MET A 339 -7.20 1.91 0.82
CA MET A 339 -5.88 2.56 0.92
C MET A 339 -5.25 2.79 -0.44
N GLN A 340 -5.33 1.79 -1.33
CA GLN A 340 -4.82 1.91 -2.71
C GLN A 340 -5.56 2.99 -3.50
N MET A 341 -6.89 3.08 -3.35
CA MET A 341 -7.69 4.13 -3.99
C MET A 341 -7.37 5.51 -3.41
N ALA A 342 -7.17 5.62 -2.10
CA ALA A 342 -6.80 6.88 -1.46
C ALA A 342 -5.42 7.40 -1.92
N VAL A 343 -4.47 6.51 -2.23
CA VAL A 343 -3.20 6.87 -2.88
C VAL A 343 -3.46 7.51 -4.24
N LEU A 344 -4.28 6.89 -5.09
CA LEU A 344 -4.60 7.44 -6.42
C LEU A 344 -5.30 8.81 -6.34
N VAL A 345 -6.20 8.97 -5.36
CA VAL A 345 -6.85 10.25 -5.07
C VAL A 345 -5.82 11.31 -4.67
N ALA A 346 -4.91 11.00 -3.73
CA ALA A 346 -3.90 11.94 -3.27
C ALA A 346 -2.91 12.36 -4.37
N GLU A 347 -2.43 11.40 -5.18
CA GLU A 347 -1.50 11.67 -6.28
C GLU A 347 -2.12 12.57 -7.37
N GLY A 348 -3.36 12.25 -7.78
CA GLY A 348 -4.06 12.93 -8.87
C GLY A 348 -4.79 14.22 -8.49
N LEU A 349 -4.85 14.57 -7.20
CA LEU A 349 -5.56 15.76 -6.73
C LEU A 349 -4.92 17.03 -7.27
N THR A 350 -5.71 17.97 -7.79
CA THR A 350 -5.25 19.31 -8.19
C THR A 350 -5.79 20.35 -7.23
N VAL A 351 -4.92 21.17 -6.62
CA VAL A 351 -5.32 22.21 -5.67
C VAL A 351 -5.43 23.57 -6.36
N ASN A 352 -6.59 24.21 -6.24
CA ASN A 352 -6.82 25.57 -6.73
C ASN A 352 -6.29 26.59 -5.72
N ARG A 353 -4.98 26.88 -5.82
CA ARG A 353 -4.24 27.79 -4.93
C ARG A 353 -4.85 29.19 -4.85
N ALA A 354 -5.36 29.72 -5.97
CA ALA A 354 -5.97 31.04 -6.00
C ALA A 354 -7.32 31.06 -5.26
N ARG A 355 -8.16 30.04 -5.49
CA ARG A 355 -9.47 29.93 -4.84
C ARG A 355 -9.36 29.71 -3.34
N THR A 356 -8.43 28.85 -2.92
CA THR A 356 -8.16 28.57 -1.50
C THR A 356 -7.63 29.81 -0.77
N LEU A 357 -6.69 30.55 -1.36
CA LEU A 357 -6.23 31.83 -0.81
C LEU A 357 -7.37 32.85 -0.69
N ALA A 358 -8.16 33.04 -1.76
CA ALA A 358 -9.28 33.98 -1.74
C ALA A 358 -10.33 33.61 -0.68
N ALA A 359 -10.57 32.33 -0.45
CA ALA A 359 -11.48 31.86 0.60
C ALA A 359 -10.91 32.09 2.02
N ALA A 360 -9.60 31.97 2.20
CA ALA A 360 -8.92 32.22 3.48
C ALA A 360 -8.86 33.71 3.86
N GLN A 361 -8.87 34.61 2.87
CA GLN A 361 -8.95 36.06 3.08
C GLN A 361 -10.35 36.55 3.49
N GLN A 362 -11.37 35.72 3.30
CA GLN A 362 -12.75 36.06 3.61
C GLN A 362 -13.17 35.58 5.00
N GLY A 363 -14.33 36.04 5.47
CA GLY A 363 -14.96 35.54 6.70
C GLY A 363 -14.32 36.07 7.98
N TYR A 364 -13.55 37.16 7.90
CA TYR A 364 -12.94 37.83 9.06
C TYR A 364 -12.04 36.89 9.88
N ALA A 365 -11.40 35.92 9.22
CA ALA A 365 -10.52 34.93 9.83
C ALA A 365 -9.29 35.56 10.52
N ASN A 366 -8.87 36.74 10.07
CA ASN A 366 -7.81 37.57 10.67
C ASN A 366 -8.30 38.40 11.88
N SER A 367 -9.55 38.28 12.33
CA SER A 367 -10.04 38.94 13.55
C SER A 367 -9.25 38.54 14.80
N THR A 368 -8.84 37.26 14.90
CA THR A 368 -7.97 36.83 16.01
C THR A 368 -6.62 37.54 15.97
N GLU A 369 -6.10 37.86 14.77
CA GLU A 369 -4.84 38.60 14.64
C GLU A 369 -4.96 40.04 15.14
N LEU A 370 -6.12 40.68 14.95
CA LEU A 370 -6.39 42.00 15.53
C LEU A 370 -6.46 41.92 17.05
N ALA A 371 -7.03 40.85 17.61
CA ALA A 371 -7.10 40.65 19.05
C ALA A 371 -5.69 40.44 19.63
N ASP A 372 -4.88 39.57 19.03
CA ASP A 372 -3.50 39.32 19.43
C ASP A 372 -2.63 40.59 19.27
N TYR A 373 -2.87 41.39 18.24
CA TYR A 373 -2.23 42.70 18.07
C TYR A 373 -2.57 43.65 19.24
N LEU A 374 -3.83 43.79 19.62
CA LEU A 374 -4.23 44.62 20.77
C LEU A 374 -3.63 44.09 22.08
N VAL A 375 -3.54 42.77 22.24
CA VAL A 375 -2.83 42.15 23.36
C VAL A 375 -1.36 42.51 23.38
N SER A 376 -0.69 42.52 22.22
CA SER A 376 0.70 42.99 22.11
C SER A 376 0.88 44.48 22.44
N LYS A 377 -0.20 45.27 22.47
CA LYS A 377 -0.24 46.70 22.85
C LYS A 377 -0.77 46.89 24.29
N ASP A 378 -0.60 45.87 25.14
CA ASP A 378 -0.95 45.83 26.56
C ASP A 378 -2.46 45.87 26.88
N ILE A 379 -3.33 45.47 25.94
CA ILE A 379 -4.77 45.32 26.21
C ILE A 379 -5.07 43.88 26.64
N PRO A 380 -5.74 43.63 27.79
CA PRO A 380 -6.12 42.27 28.19
C PRO A 380 -6.95 41.54 27.12
N PHE A 381 -6.68 40.25 26.87
CA PHE A 381 -7.31 39.50 25.76
C PHE A 381 -8.84 39.58 25.71
N ARG A 382 -9.54 39.54 26.86
CA ARG A 382 -11.01 39.64 26.87
C ARG A 382 -11.52 41.01 26.40
N GLU A 383 -10.78 42.07 26.71
CA GLU A 383 -11.09 43.42 26.25
C GLU A 383 -10.74 43.57 24.76
N ALA A 384 -9.57 43.10 24.34
CA ALA A 384 -9.18 43.04 22.94
C ALA A 384 -10.22 42.28 22.09
N HIS A 385 -10.66 41.10 22.55
CA HIS A 385 -11.69 40.32 21.88
C HIS A 385 -13.04 41.06 21.78
N HIS A 386 -13.44 41.80 22.83
CA HIS A 386 -14.65 42.61 22.79
C HIS A 386 -14.56 43.73 21.75
N ILE A 387 -13.45 44.49 21.77
CA ILE A 387 -13.14 45.54 20.79
C ILE A 387 -13.18 44.98 19.37
N VAL A 388 -12.51 43.85 19.12
CA VAL A 388 -12.50 43.20 17.81
C VAL A 388 -13.89 42.75 17.38
N GLY A 389 -14.72 42.26 18.31
CA GLY A 389 -16.11 41.93 18.02
C GLY A 389 -16.90 43.12 17.48
N GLU A 390 -16.69 44.32 18.03
CA GLU A 390 -17.30 45.56 17.53
C GLU A 390 -16.74 45.97 16.17
N VAL A 391 -15.42 45.83 15.95
CA VAL A 391 -14.80 46.09 14.65
C VAL A 391 -15.36 45.17 13.57
N VAL A 392 -15.47 43.86 13.85
CA VAL A 392 -16.02 42.86 12.93
C VAL A 392 -17.47 43.17 12.60
N LEU A 393 -18.28 43.52 13.60
CA LEU A 393 -19.68 43.92 13.37
C LEU A 393 -19.76 45.13 12.44
N ALA A 394 -18.96 46.16 12.69
CA ALA A 394 -18.91 47.34 11.84
C ALA A 394 -18.42 47.04 10.41
N ALA A 395 -17.47 46.11 10.26
CA ALA A 395 -16.96 45.68 8.96
C ALA A 395 -18.01 44.91 8.16
N ILE A 396 -18.79 44.04 8.83
CA ILE A 396 -19.95 43.35 8.25
C ILE A 396 -21.00 44.36 7.77
N ASP A 397 -21.38 45.31 8.62
CA ASP A 397 -22.37 46.33 8.28
C ASP A 397 -21.92 47.22 7.11
N ALA A 398 -20.61 47.44 6.98
CA ALA A 398 -20.00 48.21 5.89
C ALA A 398 -19.73 47.37 4.62
N GLY A 399 -19.80 46.03 4.70
CA GLY A 399 -19.46 45.14 3.58
C GLY A 399 -17.98 45.16 3.19
N HIS A 400 -17.07 45.40 4.13
CA HIS A 400 -15.62 45.52 3.92
C HIS A 400 -14.85 44.44 4.68
N ALA A 401 -13.65 44.06 4.22
CA ALA A 401 -12.72 43.26 5.03
C ALA A 401 -12.13 44.09 6.19
N LEU A 402 -11.49 43.45 7.18
CA LEU A 402 -10.86 44.18 8.29
C LEU A 402 -9.72 45.08 7.81
N GLU A 403 -8.92 44.57 6.88
CA GLU A 403 -7.81 45.28 6.26
C GLU A 403 -8.23 46.43 5.34
N ASP A 404 -9.50 46.49 4.92
CA ASP A 404 -10.04 47.57 4.09
C ASP A 404 -10.46 48.79 4.93
N PHE A 405 -10.58 48.65 6.26
CA PHE A 405 -10.83 49.80 7.13
C PHE A 405 -9.60 50.70 7.18
N SER A 406 -9.78 52.00 6.94
CA SER A 406 -8.72 52.98 7.16
C SER A 406 -8.32 53.06 8.63
N ILE A 407 -7.09 53.51 8.89
CA ILE A 407 -6.58 53.62 10.26
C ILE A 407 -7.49 54.49 11.13
N ALA A 408 -8.05 55.56 10.57
CA ALA A 408 -8.97 56.45 11.25
C ALA A 408 -10.32 55.78 11.57
N GLN A 409 -10.73 54.76 10.82
CA GLN A 409 -11.90 53.95 11.15
C GLN A 409 -11.59 52.96 12.27
N LEU A 410 -10.44 52.28 12.21
CA LEU A 410 -10.03 51.34 13.27
C LEU A 410 -9.78 52.05 14.62
N GLN A 411 -9.19 53.25 14.59
CA GLN A 411 -8.93 54.07 15.79
C GLN A 411 -10.18 54.54 16.53
N LYS A 412 -11.38 54.41 15.94
CA LYS A 412 -12.65 54.65 16.64
C LYS A 412 -12.92 53.60 17.72
N PHE A 413 -12.35 52.39 17.58
CA PHE A 413 -12.55 51.28 18.49
C PHE A 413 -11.43 51.18 19.53
N SER A 414 -10.19 51.55 19.15
CA SER A 414 -9.08 51.66 20.11
C SER A 414 -8.01 52.62 19.59
N ASP A 415 -7.57 53.54 20.43
CA ASP A 415 -6.47 54.49 20.17
C ASP A 415 -5.10 53.80 20.05
N ARG A 416 -4.99 52.53 20.48
CA ARG A 416 -3.78 51.70 20.36
C ARG A 416 -3.59 51.07 18.98
N ILE A 417 -4.55 51.23 18.05
CA ILE A 417 -4.41 50.74 16.68
C ILE A 417 -3.60 51.75 15.86
N GLU A 418 -2.46 51.30 15.34
CA GLU A 418 -1.51 52.08 14.54
C GLU A 418 -1.36 51.49 13.13
N GLN A 419 -0.56 52.13 12.27
CA GLN A 419 -0.38 51.71 10.87
C GLN A 419 0.26 50.31 10.71
N ASP A 420 0.94 49.80 11.74
CA ASP A 420 1.52 48.46 11.76
C ASP A 420 0.45 47.35 11.80
N VAL A 421 -0.81 47.65 12.17
CA VAL A 421 -1.91 46.68 12.24
C VAL A 421 -2.11 45.90 10.94
N TYR A 422 -1.94 46.56 9.78
CA TYR A 422 -2.13 45.91 8.47
C TYR A 422 -1.10 44.82 8.20
N GLN A 423 0.11 44.93 8.77
CA GLN A 423 1.11 43.86 8.68
C GLN A 423 0.65 42.62 9.45
N HIS A 424 0.00 42.83 10.60
CA HIS A 424 -0.52 41.76 11.44
C HIS A 424 -1.76 41.06 10.86
N LEU A 425 -2.59 41.79 10.11
CA LEU A 425 -3.81 41.28 9.48
C LEU A 425 -3.57 40.45 8.21
N SER A 426 -2.33 40.45 7.68
CA SER A 426 -1.97 39.65 6.50
C SER A 426 -2.07 38.14 6.76
N ILE A 427 -2.36 37.38 5.70
CA ILE A 427 -2.40 35.91 5.76
C ILE A 427 -1.03 35.34 6.15
N GLU A 428 0.03 35.90 5.60
CA GLU A 428 1.41 35.53 5.90
C GLU A 428 1.71 35.68 7.40
N SER A 429 1.36 36.83 7.99
CA SER A 429 1.51 37.06 9.44
C SER A 429 0.71 36.05 10.26
N CYS A 430 -0.53 35.73 9.85
CA CYS A 430 -1.36 34.76 10.55
C CYS A 430 -0.70 33.37 10.57
N LEU A 431 -0.16 32.91 9.43
CA LEU A 431 0.53 31.64 9.34
C LEU A 431 1.84 31.65 10.16
N ASP A 432 2.67 32.67 10.00
CA ASP A 432 4.01 32.75 10.59
C ASP A 432 3.97 32.80 12.13
N LYS A 433 2.96 33.44 12.71
CA LYS A 433 2.77 33.48 14.18
C LYS A 433 2.49 32.10 14.79
N ARG A 434 2.00 31.14 14.02
CA ARG A 434 1.76 29.75 14.49
C ARG A 434 3.05 28.92 14.43
N GLY A 435 4.08 29.46 15.07
CA GLY A 435 5.45 28.93 15.10
C GLY A 435 5.74 27.90 16.19
N ALA A 436 4.77 27.57 17.05
CA ALA A 436 4.90 26.49 18.02
C ALA A 436 4.88 25.11 17.35
N ILE A 437 5.40 24.08 18.03
CA ILE A 437 5.37 22.69 17.54
C ILE A 437 3.93 22.28 17.21
N GLY A 438 3.73 21.70 16.03
CA GLY A 438 2.40 21.34 15.52
C GLY A 438 1.60 22.53 14.98
N GLY A 439 2.19 23.72 14.88
CA GLY A 439 1.59 24.88 14.25
C GLY A 439 1.68 24.85 12.72
N THR A 440 0.90 25.71 12.07
CA THR A 440 0.79 25.77 10.59
C THR A 440 1.81 26.68 9.92
N SER A 441 2.68 27.36 10.67
CA SER A 441 3.72 28.21 10.07
C SER A 441 4.57 27.41 9.09
N ARG A 442 5.05 28.06 8.03
CA ARG A 442 5.85 27.40 6.98
C ARG A 442 7.05 26.67 7.54
N GLN A 443 7.75 27.30 8.49
CA GLN A 443 8.89 26.69 9.17
C GLN A 443 8.51 25.40 9.93
N GLN A 444 7.34 25.36 10.59
CA GLN A 444 6.89 24.17 11.31
C GLN A 444 6.44 23.05 10.36
N VAL A 445 5.77 23.40 9.27
CA VAL A 445 5.40 22.43 8.22
C VAL A 445 6.64 21.83 7.56
N GLU A 446 7.63 22.65 7.20
CA GLU A 446 8.92 22.19 6.66
C GLU A 446 9.67 21.30 7.66
N LYS A 447 9.67 21.67 8.94
CA LYS A 447 10.27 20.86 10.00
C LYS A 447 9.57 19.51 10.14
N ALA A 448 8.24 19.49 10.15
CA ALA A 448 7.46 18.25 10.24
C ALA A 448 7.71 17.33 9.02
N LEU A 449 7.74 17.89 7.80
CA LEU A 449 8.08 17.15 6.58
C LEU A 449 9.48 16.52 6.67
N ALA A 450 10.48 17.30 7.11
CA ALA A 450 11.84 16.81 7.29
C ALA A 450 11.95 15.73 8.38
N GLU A 451 11.23 15.86 9.50
CA GLU A 451 11.20 14.86 10.58
C GLU A 451 10.58 13.54 10.15
N VAL A 452 9.52 13.57 9.33
CA VAL A 452 8.92 12.35 8.78
C VAL A 452 9.84 11.71 7.74
N GLN A 453 10.39 12.50 6.81
CA GLN A 453 11.27 12.02 5.73
C GLN A 453 12.59 11.44 6.23
N SER A 454 13.17 12.01 7.30
CA SER A 454 14.39 11.48 7.94
C SER A 454 14.14 10.21 8.76
N GLY A 455 12.88 9.80 8.93
CA GLY A 455 12.48 8.72 9.83
C GLY A 455 12.63 9.08 11.31
N ASN A 456 12.82 10.36 11.66
CA ASN A 456 13.03 10.77 13.05
C ASN A 456 11.73 10.73 13.88
N LEU A 457 10.57 10.80 13.24
CA LEU A 457 9.28 10.44 13.87
C LEU A 457 9.18 8.95 14.22
N LEU A 458 10.04 8.10 13.64
CA LEU A 458 10.21 6.69 14.03
C LEU A 458 11.38 6.49 15.02
N SER A 459 12.29 7.45 15.22
CA SER A 459 13.47 7.27 16.08
C SER A 459 13.46 8.05 17.40
N ASP A 460 12.87 9.25 17.48
CA ASP A 460 13.25 10.17 18.57
C ASP A 460 12.25 10.25 19.74
N ASN A 461 11.26 9.34 19.79
CA ASN A 461 10.42 9.11 20.98
C ASN A 461 10.17 7.62 21.30
N GLN A 462 10.92 6.72 20.66
CA GLN A 462 10.83 5.28 20.93
C GLN A 462 11.77 4.80 22.05
N ASP A 463 12.74 5.60 22.49
CA ASP A 463 13.66 5.17 23.56
C ASP A 463 13.02 5.05 24.94
N THR A 464 11.84 5.65 25.17
CA THR A 464 11.11 5.52 26.44
C THR A 464 9.90 4.57 26.42
N LEU A 465 9.54 3.98 25.27
CA LEU A 465 8.45 2.99 25.21
C LEU A 465 8.76 1.71 24.43
N ASN A 466 9.83 1.66 23.62
CA ASN A 466 10.15 0.50 22.77
C ASN A 466 11.47 -0.19 23.09
N THR A 467 12.22 0.22 24.12
CA THR A 467 13.44 -0.49 24.55
C THR A 467 13.20 -1.89 25.14
N GLN A 468 11.95 -2.39 25.10
CA GLN A 468 11.61 -3.79 25.40
C GLN A 468 10.89 -4.54 24.27
N VAL A 469 11.02 -4.12 22.99
CA VAL A 469 10.52 -4.90 21.85
C VAL A 469 11.66 -5.27 20.90
N LEU A 470 12.19 -6.49 21.09
CA LEU A 470 13.08 -7.16 20.13
C LEU A 470 12.28 -7.55 18.88
N GLY A 471 12.70 -7.07 17.69
CA GLY A 471 12.18 -7.55 16.40
C GLY A 471 11.69 -6.52 15.38
N ALA A 472 11.89 -5.20 15.58
CA ALA A 472 11.57 -4.22 14.54
C ALA A 472 12.53 -4.37 13.33
N PRO A 473 12.02 -4.35 12.07
CA PRO A 473 12.89 -4.42 10.90
C PRO A 473 13.82 -3.20 10.85
N SER A 474 15.09 -3.46 10.53
CA SER A 474 16.15 -2.45 10.52
C SER A 474 15.90 -1.35 9.47
N LYS A 475 16.55 -0.18 9.61
CA LYS A 475 16.57 0.90 8.59
C LYS A 475 16.90 0.37 7.18
N THR A 476 17.68 -0.70 7.09
CA THR A 476 18.04 -1.39 5.83
C THR A 476 16.84 -2.09 5.19
N GLN A 477 15.98 -2.75 5.98
CA GLN A 477 14.75 -3.36 5.49
C GLN A 477 13.75 -2.31 5.01
N ILE A 478 13.62 -1.19 5.72
CA ILE A 478 12.74 -0.07 5.30
C ILE A 478 13.20 0.50 3.95
N ASN A 479 14.49 0.72 3.75
CA ASN A 479 15.03 1.22 2.48
C ASN A 479 14.89 0.22 1.32
N MET A 480 15.03 -1.09 1.61
CA MET A 480 14.85 -2.14 0.62
C MET A 480 13.37 -2.27 0.23
N THR A 481 12.46 -2.17 1.20
CA THR A 481 11.01 -2.09 0.97
C THR A 481 10.65 -0.84 0.18
N LEU A 482 11.17 0.36 0.49
CA LEU A 482 10.93 1.60 -0.27
C LEU A 482 11.40 1.50 -1.74
N LYS A 483 12.50 0.78 -2.01
CA LYS A 483 12.97 0.54 -3.38
C LYS A 483 12.01 -0.38 -4.15
N GLN A 484 11.51 -1.44 -3.49
CA GLN A 484 10.50 -2.36 -4.04
C GLN A 484 9.13 -1.66 -4.23
N VAL A 485 8.76 -0.76 -3.32
CA VAL A 485 7.57 0.12 -3.41
C VAL A 485 7.62 0.96 -4.68
N LYS A 486 8.76 1.63 -4.90
CA LYS A 486 8.96 2.47 -6.08
C LYS A 486 8.87 1.67 -7.37
N GLN A 487 9.35 0.42 -7.39
CA GLN A 487 9.28 -0.47 -8.55
C GLN A 487 7.85 -0.98 -8.84
N ARG A 488 7.06 -1.36 -7.82
CA ARG A 488 5.67 -1.80 -7.97
C ARG A 488 4.70 -0.68 -8.38
N LEU A 489 4.81 0.52 -7.78
CA LEU A 489 4.01 1.70 -8.17
C LEU A 489 4.22 2.06 -9.63
N ASN A 490 5.47 1.98 -10.04
CA ASN A 490 5.93 2.18 -11.39
C ASN A 490 5.40 1.10 -12.36
N ALA A 491 5.31 -0.16 -11.94
CA ALA A 491 4.67 -1.23 -12.71
C ALA A 491 3.14 -1.02 -12.83
N GLN A 492 2.48 -0.51 -11.80
CA GLN A 492 1.07 -0.11 -11.86
C GLN A 492 0.85 1.12 -12.76
N ARG A 493 1.74 2.11 -12.72
CA ARG A 493 1.75 3.23 -13.69
C ARG A 493 1.97 2.73 -15.11
N ALA A 494 2.86 1.75 -15.32
CA ALA A 494 3.05 1.13 -16.64
C ALA A 494 1.80 0.40 -17.12
N ALA A 495 1.06 -0.28 -16.23
CA ALA A 495 -0.23 -0.88 -16.54
C ALA A 495 -1.31 0.19 -16.84
N ALA A 496 -1.32 1.32 -16.12
CA ALA A 496 -2.20 2.46 -16.40
C ALA A 496 -1.86 3.16 -17.73
N MET A 497 -0.61 3.04 -18.20
CA MET A 497 -0.14 3.49 -19.51
C MET A 497 -0.18 2.39 -20.59
N SER A 498 -0.92 1.30 -20.33
CA SER A 498 -1.15 0.18 -21.24
C SER A 498 0.12 -0.45 -21.82
N VAL A 499 1.15 -0.64 -20.98
CA VAL A 499 2.35 -1.41 -21.34
C VAL A 499 2.12 -2.91 -21.10
N ARG A 500 2.44 -3.73 -22.10
CA ARG A 500 2.27 -5.19 -22.05
C ARG A 500 3.37 -5.92 -22.80
N ARG A 501 3.47 -7.23 -22.60
CA ARG A 501 4.28 -8.13 -23.46
C ARG A 501 3.85 -8.02 -24.92
N ALA A 502 4.83 -8.07 -25.82
CA ALA A 502 4.57 -8.13 -27.25
C ALA A 502 3.93 -9.47 -27.65
N ARG A 503 3.11 -9.42 -28.70
CA ARG A 503 2.43 -10.56 -29.33
C ARG A 503 2.89 -10.68 -30.78
N MET A 504 2.64 -11.83 -31.40
CA MET A 504 2.93 -12.01 -32.84
C MET A 504 2.18 -11.02 -33.74
N SER A 505 1.03 -10.50 -33.30
CA SER A 505 0.31 -9.44 -34.01
C SER A 505 1.05 -8.10 -34.03
N ASP A 506 2.02 -7.89 -33.14
CA ASP A 506 2.67 -6.59 -32.95
C ASP A 506 3.97 -6.45 -33.78
N ILE A 507 4.43 -7.53 -34.43
CA ILE A 507 5.72 -7.57 -35.14
C ILE A 507 5.83 -6.47 -36.20
N ASP A 508 4.76 -6.22 -36.95
CA ASP A 508 4.77 -5.20 -38.00
C ASP A 508 4.96 -3.80 -37.42
N SER A 509 4.28 -3.50 -36.32
CA SER A 509 4.42 -2.22 -35.61
C SER A 509 5.79 -2.07 -34.96
N ILE A 510 6.32 -3.14 -34.35
CA ILE A 510 7.65 -3.15 -33.74
C ILE A 510 8.72 -2.94 -34.80
N SER A 511 8.66 -3.65 -35.94
CA SER A 511 9.59 -3.49 -37.05
C SER A 511 9.58 -2.06 -37.57
N ALA A 512 8.39 -1.50 -37.85
CA ALA A 512 8.25 -0.13 -38.34
C ALA A 512 8.87 0.92 -37.39
N LEU A 513 8.65 0.76 -36.07
CA LEU A 513 9.23 1.66 -35.06
C LEU A 513 10.76 1.52 -35.00
N VAL A 514 11.27 0.28 -34.97
CA VAL A 514 12.71 0.03 -34.88
C VAL A 514 13.43 0.50 -36.15
N ASP A 515 12.90 0.18 -37.33
CA ASP A 515 13.48 0.57 -38.61
C ASP A 515 13.56 2.10 -38.74
N TYR A 516 12.50 2.81 -38.35
CA TYR A 516 12.46 4.27 -38.35
C TYR A 516 13.58 4.91 -37.52
N TRP A 517 13.77 4.44 -36.28
CA TRP A 517 14.78 5.00 -35.38
C TRP A 517 16.20 4.51 -35.72
N ALA A 518 16.33 3.33 -36.32
CA ALA A 518 17.60 2.83 -36.84
C ALA A 518 18.08 3.61 -38.08
N GLU A 519 17.17 4.00 -38.99
CA GLU A 519 17.49 4.88 -40.13
C GLU A 519 17.97 6.27 -39.69
N LEU A 520 17.54 6.75 -38.52
CA LEU A 520 18.04 7.99 -37.91
C LEU A 520 19.35 7.79 -37.13
N GLY A 521 19.81 6.54 -36.98
CA GLY A 521 20.99 6.16 -36.20
C GLY A 521 20.86 6.38 -34.70
N GLU A 522 19.63 6.44 -34.18
CA GLU A 522 19.36 6.57 -32.75
C GLU A 522 19.45 5.22 -32.02
N ILE A 523 19.22 4.11 -32.74
CA ILE A 523 19.39 2.74 -32.26
C ILE A 523 20.02 1.86 -33.35
N LEU A 524 20.45 0.65 -32.97
CA LEU A 524 20.94 -0.34 -33.92
C LEU A 524 19.79 -1.00 -34.72
N PRO A 525 20.00 -1.31 -36.01
CA PRO A 525 19.01 -2.01 -36.82
C PRO A 525 18.78 -3.42 -36.30
N ARG A 526 17.52 -3.89 -36.34
CA ARG A 526 17.16 -5.29 -36.03
C ARG A 526 16.32 -5.82 -37.18
N SER A 527 16.77 -6.92 -37.79
CA SER A 527 16.00 -7.55 -38.86
C SER A 527 14.64 -8.02 -38.33
N ARG A 528 13.66 -8.02 -39.21
CA ARG A 528 12.33 -8.57 -38.91
C ARG A 528 12.42 -10.01 -38.38
N ASP A 529 13.28 -10.85 -38.95
CA ASP A 529 13.47 -12.22 -38.49
C ASP A 529 13.98 -12.27 -37.04
N ASN A 530 14.91 -11.39 -36.65
CA ASN A 530 15.37 -11.30 -35.26
C ASN A 530 14.23 -10.89 -34.32
N ILE A 531 13.40 -9.92 -34.72
CA ILE A 531 12.24 -9.49 -33.93
C ILE A 531 11.23 -10.64 -33.77
N ILE A 532 11.02 -11.46 -34.80
CA ILE A 532 10.14 -12.64 -34.73
C ILE A 532 10.68 -13.68 -33.73
N HIS A 533 11.98 -13.98 -33.79
CA HIS A 533 12.60 -14.96 -32.89
C HIS A 533 12.60 -14.48 -31.44
N ASP A 534 12.80 -13.18 -31.22
CA ASP A 534 12.94 -12.58 -29.90
C ASP A 534 11.67 -11.91 -29.37
N VAL A 535 10.51 -12.05 -30.03
CA VAL A 535 9.29 -11.31 -29.67
C VAL A 535 8.88 -11.45 -28.20
N GLN A 536 9.18 -12.59 -27.58
CA GLN A 536 8.89 -12.85 -26.16
C GLN A 536 9.67 -11.92 -25.22
N ASN A 537 10.82 -11.43 -25.68
CA ASN A 537 11.68 -10.48 -24.97
C ASN A 537 11.23 -9.03 -25.17
N PHE A 538 10.30 -8.77 -26.09
CA PHE A 538 9.76 -7.44 -26.34
C PHE A 538 8.55 -7.11 -25.46
N VAL A 539 8.44 -5.84 -25.13
CA VAL A 539 7.27 -5.19 -24.55
C VAL A 539 6.84 -4.02 -25.43
N VAL A 540 5.54 -3.73 -25.44
CA VAL A 540 4.93 -2.67 -26.23
C VAL A 540 4.09 -1.76 -25.35
N ALA A 541 4.07 -0.47 -25.69
CA ALA A 541 3.17 0.52 -25.11
C ALA A 541 2.02 0.79 -26.10
N GLU A 542 0.80 0.81 -25.60
CA GLU A 542 -0.40 1.03 -26.42
C GLU A 542 -1.13 2.31 -26.03
N VAL A 543 -1.65 3.03 -27.02
CA VAL A 543 -2.62 4.13 -26.83
C VAL A 543 -3.79 3.87 -27.76
N ASP A 544 -5.00 3.80 -27.22
CA ASP A 544 -6.23 3.48 -27.96
C ASP A 544 -6.15 2.21 -28.82
N GLY A 545 -5.40 1.21 -28.35
CA GLY A 545 -5.21 -0.08 -29.03
C GLY A 545 -4.17 -0.07 -30.16
N VAL A 546 -3.42 1.02 -30.33
CA VAL A 546 -2.32 1.15 -31.29
C VAL A 546 -0.99 1.09 -30.56
N VAL A 547 -0.05 0.29 -31.06
CA VAL A 547 1.32 0.22 -30.54
C VAL A 547 2.05 1.52 -30.88
N VAL A 548 2.44 2.27 -29.85
CA VAL A 548 3.14 3.57 -29.97
C VAL A 548 4.58 3.51 -29.45
N GLY A 549 5.04 2.36 -28.96
CA GLY A 549 6.39 2.21 -28.46
C GLY A 549 6.76 0.77 -28.18
N CYS A 550 8.05 0.47 -28.20
CA CYS A 550 8.57 -0.85 -27.82
C CYS A 550 9.92 -0.76 -27.10
N ALA A 551 10.24 -1.82 -26.37
CA ALA A 551 11.54 -2.06 -25.75
C ALA A 551 11.72 -3.57 -25.62
N SER A 552 12.96 -4.03 -25.47
CA SER A 552 13.26 -5.44 -25.21
C SER A 552 14.30 -5.61 -24.11
N LEU A 553 14.27 -6.77 -23.44
CA LEU A 553 15.25 -7.16 -22.43
C LEU A 553 15.99 -8.41 -22.92
N TYR A 554 17.28 -8.26 -23.23
CA TYR A 554 18.13 -9.34 -23.72
C TYR A 554 19.04 -9.85 -22.61
N ILE A 555 18.98 -11.16 -22.33
CA ILE A 555 19.73 -11.77 -21.22
C ILE A 555 21.02 -12.38 -21.78
N TYR A 556 22.18 -11.90 -21.32
CA TYR A 556 23.48 -12.43 -21.76
C TYR A 556 23.89 -13.68 -20.99
N GLN A 557 23.74 -13.65 -19.66
CA GLN A 557 24.18 -14.71 -18.76
C GLN A 557 23.43 -14.62 -17.42
N THR A 558 23.64 -15.60 -16.54
CA THR A 558 23.07 -15.60 -15.19
C THR A 558 23.44 -14.31 -14.46
N GLY A 559 22.45 -13.42 -14.26
CA GLY A 559 22.60 -12.19 -13.52
C GLY A 559 22.85 -10.91 -14.34
N LEU A 560 23.03 -10.97 -15.67
CA LEU A 560 23.24 -9.78 -16.52
C LEU A 560 22.29 -9.75 -17.72
N ALA A 561 21.58 -8.65 -17.88
CA ALA A 561 20.74 -8.37 -19.05
C ALA A 561 20.94 -6.94 -19.57
N GLU A 562 20.51 -6.69 -20.81
CA GLU A 562 20.53 -5.38 -21.46
C GLU A 562 19.14 -4.97 -21.90
N ILE A 563 18.78 -3.71 -21.65
CA ILE A 563 17.60 -3.11 -22.25
C ILE A 563 17.96 -2.60 -23.64
N ARG A 564 17.28 -3.12 -24.67
CA ARG A 564 17.53 -2.84 -26.09
C ARG A 564 16.29 -2.27 -26.76
N SER A 565 16.49 -1.57 -27.89
CA SER A 565 15.42 -1.12 -28.79
C SER A 565 14.33 -0.30 -28.10
N VAL A 566 14.71 0.58 -27.16
CA VAL A 566 13.77 1.49 -26.49
C VAL A 566 13.38 2.61 -27.44
N VAL A 567 12.21 2.51 -28.04
CA VAL A 567 11.73 3.48 -29.04
C VAL A 567 10.27 3.83 -28.84
N ILE A 568 9.94 5.10 -29.09
CA ILE A 568 8.57 5.65 -29.02
C ILE A 568 8.26 6.38 -30.32
N ASP A 569 7.03 6.22 -30.81
CA ASP A 569 6.49 6.99 -31.92
C ASP A 569 6.50 8.50 -31.60
N LYS A 570 6.85 9.34 -32.58
CA LYS A 570 6.96 10.80 -32.38
C LYS A 570 5.67 11.43 -31.83
N SER A 571 4.50 10.91 -32.18
CA SER A 571 3.21 11.41 -31.69
C SER A 571 2.97 11.15 -30.20
N ALA A 572 3.69 10.20 -29.60
CA ALA A 572 3.60 9.82 -28.19
C ALA A 572 4.79 10.31 -27.34
N HIS A 573 5.65 11.17 -27.87
CA HIS A 573 6.79 11.73 -27.13
C HIS A 573 6.33 12.64 -25.98
N GLY A 574 7.04 12.60 -24.86
CA GLY A 574 6.76 13.44 -23.68
C GLY A 574 5.52 13.04 -22.87
N GLN A 575 4.84 11.96 -23.24
CA GLN A 575 3.61 11.50 -22.56
C GLN A 575 3.88 10.40 -21.51
N GLY A 576 5.14 9.94 -21.36
CA GLY A 576 5.59 9.02 -20.30
C GLY A 576 5.76 7.54 -20.72
N GLN A 577 5.39 7.16 -21.94
CA GLN A 577 5.36 5.76 -22.41
C GLN A 577 6.77 5.13 -22.43
N GLY A 578 7.80 5.91 -22.75
CA GLY A 578 9.20 5.45 -22.69
C GLY A 578 9.60 5.03 -21.28
N GLN A 579 9.23 5.84 -20.28
CA GLN A 579 9.52 5.55 -18.89
C GLN A 579 8.77 4.30 -18.45
N ALA A 580 7.51 4.16 -18.85
CA ALA A 580 6.70 2.98 -18.55
C ALA A 580 7.29 1.69 -19.13
N LEU A 581 7.82 1.71 -20.37
CA LEU A 581 8.45 0.54 -21.00
C LEU A 581 9.70 0.08 -20.25
N VAL A 582 10.65 0.99 -20.00
CA VAL A 582 11.90 0.68 -19.29
C VAL A 582 11.58 0.11 -17.91
N GLN A 583 10.62 0.73 -17.24
CA GLN A 583 10.26 0.38 -15.89
C GLN A 583 9.53 -0.97 -15.78
N TYR A 584 8.70 -1.32 -16.76
CA TYR A 584 8.11 -2.65 -16.88
C TYR A 584 9.21 -3.72 -17.03
N LEU A 585 10.23 -3.44 -17.83
CA LEU A 585 11.37 -4.36 -18.00
C LEU A 585 12.20 -4.50 -16.73
N LEU A 586 12.39 -3.42 -15.95
CA LEU A 586 13.07 -3.48 -14.65
C LEU A 586 12.30 -4.35 -13.64
N GLU A 587 10.98 -4.21 -13.58
CA GLU A 587 10.13 -5.04 -12.72
C GLU A 587 10.17 -6.51 -13.14
N PHE A 588 10.08 -6.78 -14.44
CA PHE A 588 10.21 -8.14 -14.95
C PHE A 588 11.57 -8.74 -14.59
N ALA A 589 12.65 -7.98 -14.78
CA ALA A 589 14.00 -8.40 -14.43
C ALA A 589 14.15 -8.71 -12.93
N HIS A 590 13.47 -7.97 -12.07
CA HIS A 590 13.36 -8.27 -10.64
C HIS A 590 12.65 -9.60 -10.38
N GLN A 591 11.51 -9.84 -11.04
CA GLN A 591 10.73 -11.07 -10.88
C GLN A 591 11.51 -12.32 -11.29
N ILE A 592 12.36 -12.22 -12.32
CA ILE A 592 13.22 -13.33 -12.77
C ILE A 592 14.60 -13.35 -12.07
N GLN A 593 14.79 -12.57 -11.01
CA GLN A 593 16.00 -12.54 -10.17
C GLN A 593 17.30 -12.17 -10.91
N LEU A 594 17.24 -11.27 -11.89
CA LEU A 594 18.45 -10.67 -12.46
C LEU A 594 19.15 -9.79 -11.42
N GLN A 595 20.48 -9.71 -11.50
CA GLN A 595 21.28 -8.93 -10.54
C GLN A 595 21.59 -7.54 -11.09
N LYS A 596 21.92 -7.46 -12.38
CA LYS A 596 22.39 -6.26 -13.08
C LYS A 596 21.72 -6.12 -14.43
N ILE A 597 21.38 -4.88 -14.79
CA ILE A 597 20.81 -4.52 -16.08
C ILE A 597 21.65 -3.38 -16.65
N ILE A 598 22.02 -3.47 -17.90
CA ILE A 598 22.75 -2.41 -18.60
C ILE A 598 21.90 -1.79 -19.71
N VAL A 599 22.27 -0.57 -20.10
CA VAL A 599 21.77 0.08 -21.30
C VAL A 599 22.90 0.86 -21.96
N LEU A 600 23.00 0.73 -23.27
CA LEU A 600 23.88 1.55 -24.10
C LEU A 600 23.04 2.68 -24.69
N THR A 601 23.48 3.93 -24.52
CA THR A 601 22.64 5.08 -24.85
C THR A 601 23.43 6.34 -25.22
N TYR A 602 22.85 7.14 -26.11
CA TYR A 602 23.29 8.51 -26.44
C TYR A 602 22.59 9.58 -25.59
N ILE A 603 21.64 9.20 -24.72
CA ILE A 603 20.84 10.12 -23.89
C ILE A 603 20.94 9.76 -22.39
N PRO A 604 22.14 9.78 -21.78
CA PRO A 604 22.34 9.30 -20.41
C PRO A 604 21.46 10.00 -19.37
N GLN A 605 21.18 11.29 -19.55
CA GLN A 605 20.35 12.06 -18.60
C GLN A 605 18.94 11.47 -18.44
N TYR A 606 18.40 10.84 -19.48
CA TYR A 606 17.10 10.18 -19.43
C TYR A 606 17.13 8.95 -18.52
N PHE A 607 18.16 8.11 -18.64
CA PHE A 607 18.29 6.88 -17.85
C PHE A 607 18.78 7.15 -16.42
N GLU A 608 19.51 8.22 -16.17
CA GLU A 608 19.84 8.69 -14.80
C GLU A 608 18.57 8.96 -13.98
N GLN A 609 17.57 9.61 -14.58
CA GLN A 609 16.28 9.87 -13.93
C GLN A 609 15.52 8.58 -13.58
N LEU A 610 15.82 7.48 -14.29
CA LEU A 610 15.27 6.15 -14.06
C LEU A 610 16.11 5.31 -13.08
N GLY A 611 17.20 5.87 -12.54
CA GLY A 611 18.04 5.24 -11.53
C GLY A 611 19.21 4.40 -12.05
N PHE A 612 19.55 4.53 -13.34
CA PHE A 612 20.78 3.98 -13.89
C PHE A 612 21.99 4.86 -13.51
N ASN A 613 23.15 4.24 -13.35
CA ASN A 613 24.41 4.92 -13.03
C ASN A 613 25.39 4.75 -14.21
N LEU A 614 26.17 5.79 -14.50
CA LEU A 614 27.20 5.73 -15.53
C LEU A 614 28.30 4.72 -15.17
N ILE A 615 28.71 3.88 -16.13
CA ILE A 615 29.80 2.92 -15.98
C ILE A 615 30.80 3.04 -17.15
N ASP A 616 32.03 2.56 -16.95
CA ASP A 616 33.03 2.52 -18.03
C ASP A 616 32.63 1.46 -19.06
N LYS A 617 32.45 1.85 -20.33
CA LYS A 617 32.08 0.96 -21.44
C LYS A 617 33.11 -0.18 -21.62
N ASN A 618 34.38 0.07 -21.30
CA ASN A 618 35.45 -0.95 -21.35
C ASN A 618 35.35 -2.01 -20.24
N SER A 619 34.47 -1.83 -19.25
CA SER A 619 34.23 -2.82 -18.20
C SER A 619 33.23 -3.91 -18.62
N LEU A 620 32.58 -3.75 -19.78
CA LEU A 620 31.66 -4.73 -20.36
C LEU A 620 32.44 -5.82 -21.12
N ALA A 621 31.88 -7.03 -21.22
CA ALA A 621 32.51 -8.13 -21.94
C ALA A 621 32.57 -7.83 -23.46
N ASP A 622 33.61 -8.37 -24.14
CA ASP A 622 33.88 -8.08 -25.56
C ASP A 622 32.69 -8.35 -26.49
N ASN A 623 31.87 -9.37 -26.19
CA ASN A 623 30.66 -9.72 -26.94
C ASN A 623 29.51 -8.70 -26.82
N ILE A 624 29.53 -7.84 -25.79
CA ILE A 624 28.60 -6.73 -25.60
C ILE A 624 29.08 -5.51 -26.38
N ILE A 625 30.40 -5.35 -26.49
CA ILE A 625 31.05 -4.24 -27.20
C ILE A 625 30.94 -4.43 -28.72
N GLU A 626 31.18 -5.64 -29.24
CA GLU A 626 31.05 -5.97 -30.67
C GLU A 626 29.61 -5.74 -31.22
N ASP A 627 28.59 -5.94 -30.39
CA ASP A 627 27.18 -5.67 -30.75
C ASP A 627 26.90 -4.14 -30.87
N SER A 628 27.74 -3.27 -30.29
CA SER A 628 27.54 -1.81 -30.22
C SER A 628 28.19 -1.00 -31.37
N GLU A 629 29.13 -1.58 -32.11
CA GLU A 629 29.97 -0.85 -33.10
C GLU A 629 29.29 -0.63 -34.47
N GLN A 630 28.01 -0.95 -34.64
CA GLN A 630 27.34 -1.01 -35.95
C GLN A 630 26.41 0.17 -36.28
N SER A 631 26.41 1.29 -35.53
CA SER A 631 25.53 2.42 -35.85
C SER A 631 26.01 3.19 -37.10
N PRO A 632 25.20 3.29 -38.18
CA PRO A 632 25.64 3.89 -39.44
C PRO A 632 25.68 5.44 -39.44
N HIS A 633 25.14 6.12 -38.41
CA HIS A 633 24.96 7.58 -38.43
C HIS A 633 25.46 8.33 -37.18
N LYS A 634 25.95 7.63 -36.14
CA LYS A 634 26.55 8.24 -34.94
C LYS A 634 27.91 7.61 -34.64
N ASP A 635 28.82 8.39 -34.07
CA ASP A 635 30.13 7.88 -33.64
C ASP A 635 29.93 6.92 -32.46
N PRO A 636 30.34 5.63 -32.57
CA PRO A 636 30.24 4.67 -31.46
C PRO A 636 30.95 5.13 -30.18
N ALA A 637 31.88 6.08 -30.26
CA ALA A 637 32.57 6.68 -29.12
C ALA A 637 31.68 7.62 -28.28
N ASP A 638 30.57 8.13 -28.83
CA ASP A 638 29.63 9.01 -28.12
C ASP A 638 28.55 8.24 -27.34
N GLU A 639 28.46 6.92 -27.53
CA GLU A 639 27.55 6.05 -26.80
C GLU A 639 28.15 5.66 -25.44
N VAL A 640 27.40 5.89 -24.36
CA VAL A 640 27.83 5.54 -23.01
C VAL A 640 27.09 4.32 -22.48
N ALA A 641 27.75 3.59 -21.57
CA ALA A 641 27.16 2.48 -20.85
C ALA A 641 26.64 2.93 -19.49
N MET A 642 25.43 2.48 -19.14
CA MET A 642 24.84 2.72 -17.83
C MET A 642 24.34 1.41 -17.20
N GLU A 643 24.42 1.31 -15.88
CA GLU A 643 24.06 0.13 -15.09
C GLU A 643 22.96 0.42 -14.07
N TYR A 644 22.03 -0.52 -13.93
CA TYR A 644 21.03 -0.60 -12.87
C TYR A 644 21.22 -1.88 -12.05
N ILE A 645 21.42 -1.73 -10.73
CA ILE A 645 21.51 -2.87 -9.80
C ILE A 645 20.13 -3.20 -9.26
N VAL A 646 19.64 -4.40 -9.57
CA VAL A 646 18.29 -4.87 -9.22
C VAL A 646 18.18 -5.10 -7.71
N ASN A 647 19.11 -5.87 -7.13
CA ASN A 647 19.19 -6.14 -5.68
C ASN A 647 20.61 -5.82 -5.15
N ARG A 648 20.72 -5.03 -4.06
CA ARG A 648 21.96 -5.03 -3.27
C ARG A 648 21.91 -6.26 -2.36
N CYS A 649 22.61 -7.33 -2.74
CA CYS A 649 22.83 -8.42 -1.80
C CYS A 649 23.64 -7.89 -0.60
N ALA A 650 23.18 -8.22 0.60
CA ALA A 650 23.88 -8.00 1.85
C ALA A 650 25.00 -9.04 2.02
N GLU A 651 26.07 -8.93 1.22
CA GLU A 651 27.26 -9.78 1.37
C GLU A 651 28.55 -9.00 1.68
N GLU A 652 28.46 -7.71 2.01
CA GLU A 652 29.58 -6.95 2.59
C GLU A 652 29.11 -6.18 3.83
N ALA A 653 29.00 -6.90 4.96
CA ALA A 653 29.03 -6.36 6.33
C ALA A 653 29.58 -7.41 7.29
#